data_AF-A0A931V900-F1
#
_entry.id   AF-A0A931V900-F1
#
_cell.length_a   1.000
_cell.length_b   1.000
_cell.length_c   1.000
_cell.angle_alpha   90.00
_cell.angle_beta   90.00
_cell.angle_gamma   90.00
#
_symmetry.space_group_name_H-M   'P 1'
#
loop_
_entity.id
_entity.type
_entity.pdbx_description
1 polymer ?
#
loop_
_entity_poly.entity_id
_entity_poly.type
_entity_poly.pdbx_seq_one_letter_code
_entity_poly.pdbx_strand_id
1 'polypeptide(L)'
;MKAYGIIGACGAFRATLVLVMLLPPLRLGAATVTWRTPSGTNYWDVATNWVGDAAPTNGDDVVIATNNIGVWLTNSTYLFSSLLISNKANLIFYNWATTLNATNVTIGTNATLTCSGPFTTTSNGVWLACSNLVVNAGGSINVDARGFSGGGVSENGYGPGGGKVATLAGSGGGYGGRGGNSYQTSGGANYGSVSNDLLPGSGGAGRVSYGSGGAGGGLVVITAAGAVSNDGIITANGGSGNYGAGSGGGVSINCRTLTGSGVVRANGRDRGISQYGDGGGGGGRIAVIYDSDAQSALPQPALQFAASGGTGYDYIGGDLGTLYFSGNAFLTNVVRHTGQWIVPGFSAWSVNSLLLSNVWIRYATTGFQLNVTGDITGIGPYARLDLYTNSTGTVGGNLTAGFGLFPSAQLTVGSNVVLTNDNDHWSIIYASGSLGAGGDLILTNSAVAGNVRLYIYSASTSAVSPDYGALVSIGGALYVGSNAWIYPYSSTTNGGSAFFRCRDVTLATGGGINADGRGFAGGGATQNGYGPGGGYYGANYGSGGGYGGQGGRSAQSAGGATYGDSNAPVNPGSGGAGRSGYGSGGYGGGLVRIEATNTVQIDGAITADGETGTYGAGSGGGIFIRCRNFVGAVAGSLTATGGSKGDANNGAGGGGRIAVWRMYHTYQGTSSVAAGSGGYTNVPASTPRDGTMVWGQIPVPGAIFTCH
;
A
#
# COMPACT_ATOMS: atom_id res chain seq x y z
N MET A 1 -75.91 13.29 -21.29
CA MET A 1 -76.65 12.52 -22.31
C MET A 1 -76.44 11.04 -22.04
N LYS A 2 -77.55 10.31 -21.83
CA LYS A 2 -77.84 8.86 -22.08
C LYS A 2 -76.66 7.86 -21.87
N ALA A 3 -76.65 6.98 -20.85
CA ALA A 3 -77.43 5.73 -20.66
C ALA A 3 -77.23 4.74 -21.85
N TYR A 4 -76.81 3.47 -21.72
CA TYR A 4 -77.37 2.26 -21.05
C TYR A 4 -76.33 1.09 -21.23
N GLY A 5 -76.31 -0.07 -20.55
CA GLY A 5 -77.18 -0.80 -19.59
C GLY A 5 -76.35 -1.90 -18.90
N ILE A 6 -76.60 -2.34 -17.64
CA ILE A 6 -77.68 -3.22 -17.09
C ILE A 6 -77.70 -4.59 -17.81
N ILE A 7 -77.46 -5.74 -17.16
CA ILE A 7 -78.33 -6.56 -16.26
C ILE A 7 -77.40 -7.40 -15.34
N GLY A 8 -77.49 -7.41 -14.00
CA GLY A 8 -78.44 -8.13 -13.11
C GLY A 8 -77.79 -9.46 -12.62
N ALA A 9 -77.83 -9.94 -11.37
CA ALA A 9 -78.57 -9.59 -10.18
C ALA A 9 -77.91 -10.26 -8.93
N CYS A 10 -78.01 -9.56 -7.79
CA CYS A 10 -78.40 -10.08 -6.47
C CYS A 10 -77.63 -11.23 -5.79
N GLY A 11 -77.09 -10.94 -4.59
CA GLY A 11 -76.67 -11.97 -3.64
C GLY A 11 -75.58 -11.52 -2.66
N ALA A 12 -75.85 -10.52 -1.83
CA ALA A 12 -75.08 -10.35 -0.61
C ALA A 12 -75.75 -11.18 0.49
N PHE A 13 -75.08 -12.19 1.05
CA PHE A 13 -75.07 -12.48 2.49
C PHE A 13 -74.03 -13.59 2.82
N ARG A 14 -72.97 -13.14 3.49
CA ARG A 14 -72.16 -13.79 4.53
C ARG A 14 -71.61 -15.21 4.29
N ALA A 15 -70.30 -15.28 4.03
CA ALA A 15 -69.45 -16.34 4.55
C ALA A 15 -68.49 -15.74 5.59
N THR A 16 -68.67 -16.15 6.84
CA THR A 16 -67.75 -15.89 7.95
C THR A 16 -66.42 -16.57 7.66
N LEU A 17 -65.39 -15.81 7.28
CA LEU A 17 -64.01 -16.30 7.29
C LEU A 17 -63.48 -16.13 8.72
N VAL A 18 -63.52 -17.22 9.50
CA VAL A 18 -62.78 -17.31 10.76
C VAL A 18 -61.29 -17.32 10.40
N LEU A 19 -60.65 -16.17 10.49
CA LEU A 19 -59.19 -16.07 10.53
C LEU A 19 -58.77 -16.62 11.90
N VAL A 20 -58.49 -17.92 11.98
CA VAL A 20 -57.74 -18.47 13.10
C VAL A 20 -56.32 -17.90 12.98
N MET A 21 -56.09 -16.75 13.60
CA MET A 21 -54.74 -16.38 14.00
C MET A 21 -54.31 -17.43 15.01
N LEU A 22 -53.61 -18.46 14.54
CA LEU A 22 -52.74 -19.26 15.40
C LEU A 22 -51.65 -18.30 15.90
N LEU A 23 -51.97 -17.58 16.98
CA LEU A 23 -50.96 -16.97 17.81
C LEU A 23 -50.04 -18.10 18.27
N PRO A 24 -48.72 -18.03 18.05
CA PRO A 24 -47.82 -19.00 18.64
C PRO A 24 -48.06 -19.04 20.15
N PRO A 25 -47.96 -20.21 20.81
CA PRO A 25 -48.17 -20.31 22.24
C PRO A 25 -47.25 -19.30 22.96
N LEU A 26 -47.85 -18.29 23.59
CA LEU A 26 -47.11 -17.33 24.42
C LEU A 26 -46.57 -18.07 25.63
N ARG A 27 -45.25 -18.24 25.70
CA ARG A 27 -44.58 -18.67 26.93
C ARG A 27 -44.50 -17.47 27.88
N LEU A 28 -45.13 -17.57 29.04
CA LEU A 28 -45.02 -16.56 30.11
C LEU A 28 -43.76 -16.85 30.94
N GLY A 29 -42.66 -16.13 30.69
CA GLY A 29 -41.46 -16.12 31.54
C GLY A 29 -40.19 -16.64 30.86
N ALA A 30 -39.05 -16.17 31.37
CA ALA A 30 -37.70 -16.52 30.90
C ALA A 30 -37.40 -18.01 31.09
N ALA A 31 -36.78 -18.63 30.09
CA ALA A 31 -36.35 -20.01 30.17
C ALA A 31 -35.26 -20.35 29.16
N THR A 32 -34.70 -21.55 29.28
CA THR A 32 -33.77 -22.07 28.28
C THR A 32 -34.52 -22.53 27.03
N VAL A 33 -34.13 -22.02 25.87
CA VAL A 33 -34.70 -22.36 24.56
C VAL A 33 -33.57 -22.85 23.64
N THR A 34 -33.64 -24.11 23.24
CA THR A 34 -32.56 -24.78 22.49
C THR A 34 -32.98 -25.05 21.06
N TRP A 35 -32.12 -24.72 20.11
CA TRP A 35 -32.32 -25.04 18.71
C TRP A 35 -32.24 -26.55 18.50
N ARG A 36 -33.21 -27.11 17.77
CA ARG A 36 -33.18 -28.51 17.33
C ARG A 36 -33.03 -28.58 15.82
N THR A 37 -32.54 -29.71 15.32
CA THR A 37 -32.46 -29.96 13.86
C THR A 37 -33.83 -29.74 13.21
N PRO A 38 -33.97 -28.74 12.30
CA PRO A 38 -35.23 -28.45 11.62
C PRO A 38 -35.66 -29.62 10.72
N SER A 39 -36.97 -29.86 10.62
CA SER A 39 -37.56 -30.74 9.61
C SER A 39 -37.94 -30.00 8.32
N GLY A 40 -37.81 -28.67 8.30
CA GLY A 40 -38.20 -27.80 7.19
C GLY A 40 -37.17 -26.70 6.92
N THR A 41 -37.57 -25.44 7.11
CA THR A 41 -36.69 -24.27 6.89
C THR A 41 -35.77 -24.04 8.08
N ASN A 42 -34.66 -23.34 7.87
CA ASN A 42 -33.71 -22.98 8.92
C ASN A 42 -33.98 -21.59 9.53
N TYR A 43 -35.17 -21.04 9.34
CA TYR A 43 -35.51 -19.72 9.87
C TYR A 43 -35.58 -19.72 11.39
N TRP A 44 -34.91 -18.75 11.99
CA TRP A 44 -34.81 -18.55 13.43
C TRP A 44 -36.19 -18.40 14.11
N ASP A 45 -37.16 -17.76 13.46
CA ASP A 45 -38.46 -17.39 14.02
C ASP A 45 -39.53 -18.48 13.90
N VAL A 46 -39.20 -19.59 13.25
CA VAL A 46 -40.09 -20.75 13.12
C VAL A 46 -40.08 -21.54 14.43
N ALA A 47 -41.18 -21.49 15.16
CA ALA A 47 -41.31 -22.08 16.49
C ALA A 47 -40.97 -23.58 16.55
N THR A 48 -41.31 -24.34 15.49
CA THR A 48 -41.02 -25.78 15.38
C THR A 48 -39.54 -26.11 15.16
N ASN A 49 -38.66 -25.11 15.00
CA ASN A 49 -37.21 -25.31 14.98
C ASN A 49 -36.58 -25.27 16.38
N TRP A 50 -37.38 -25.01 17.40
CA TRP A 50 -36.95 -24.94 18.80
C TRP A 50 -37.54 -26.08 19.63
N VAL A 51 -36.79 -26.53 20.62
CA VAL A 51 -37.28 -27.49 21.61
C VAL A 51 -38.46 -26.87 22.36
N GLY A 52 -39.59 -27.58 22.39
CA GLY A 52 -40.85 -27.09 22.97
C GLY A 52 -41.73 -26.31 22.01
N ASP A 53 -41.42 -26.31 20.71
CA ASP A 53 -42.23 -25.68 19.64
C ASP A 53 -42.54 -24.20 19.89
N ALA A 54 -41.57 -23.49 20.48
CA ALA A 54 -41.66 -22.07 20.83
C ALA A 54 -40.34 -21.36 20.49
N ALA A 55 -40.43 -20.34 19.63
CA ALA A 55 -39.26 -19.50 19.31
C ALA A 55 -38.86 -18.62 20.51
N PRO A 56 -37.58 -18.23 20.65
CA PRO A 56 -37.11 -17.46 21.79
C PRO A 56 -37.73 -16.07 21.88
N THR A 57 -37.95 -15.62 23.11
CA THR A 57 -38.58 -14.36 23.47
C THR A 57 -37.73 -13.59 24.49
N ASN A 58 -38.24 -12.47 25.00
CA ASN A 58 -37.51 -11.60 25.90
C ASN A 58 -37.11 -12.29 27.21
N GLY A 59 -35.82 -12.23 27.55
CA GLY A 59 -35.26 -12.79 28.78
C GLY A 59 -34.86 -14.27 28.70
N ASP A 60 -35.07 -14.95 27.57
CA ASP A 60 -34.70 -16.36 27.41
C ASP A 60 -33.17 -16.58 27.37
N ASP A 61 -32.75 -17.77 27.78
CA ASP A 61 -31.38 -18.29 27.58
C ASP A 61 -31.37 -19.17 26.32
N VAL A 62 -30.76 -18.68 25.26
CA VAL A 62 -30.83 -19.30 23.94
C VAL A 62 -29.60 -20.15 23.67
N VAL A 63 -29.80 -21.39 23.21
CA VAL A 63 -28.70 -22.32 22.90
C VAL A 63 -28.81 -22.82 21.47
N ILE A 64 -27.75 -22.60 20.68
CA ILE A 64 -27.58 -23.16 19.34
C ILE A 64 -26.35 -24.08 19.37
N ALA A 65 -26.58 -25.38 19.49
CA ALA A 65 -25.53 -26.40 19.63
C ALA A 65 -25.60 -27.46 18.52
N THR A 66 -25.76 -27.03 17.27
CA THR A 66 -25.92 -27.91 16.10
C THR A 66 -24.60 -28.27 15.45
N ASN A 67 -24.47 -29.53 15.00
CA ASN A 67 -23.32 -29.94 14.19
C ASN A 67 -23.49 -29.52 12.73
N ASN A 68 -22.95 -28.36 12.37
CA ASN A 68 -22.86 -27.86 10.99
C ASN A 68 -24.20 -27.54 10.31
N ILE A 69 -25.24 -27.23 11.09
CA ILE A 69 -26.53 -26.74 10.55
C ILE A 69 -26.53 -25.21 10.62
N GLY A 70 -26.85 -24.56 9.50
CA GLY A 70 -27.03 -23.12 9.42
C GLY A 70 -28.36 -22.68 10.02
N VAL A 71 -28.34 -21.69 10.93
CA VAL A 71 -29.52 -21.02 11.47
C VAL A 71 -29.65 -19.65 10.81
N TRP A 72 -30.79 -19.34 10.21
CA TRP A 72 -30.99 -18.11 9.44
C TRP A 72 -31.70 -17.05 10.28
N LEU A 73 -30.95 -16.02 10.66
CA LEU A 73 -31.46 -14.86 11.38
C LEU A 73 -31.89 -13.79 10.36
N THR A 74 -33.19 -13.71 10.10
CA THR A 74 -33.80 -12.80 9.11
C THR A 74 -34.40 -11.54 9.71
N ASN A 75 -34.69 -11.57 11.01
CA ASN A 75 -35.32 -10.49 11.77
C ASN A 75 -34.53 -10.24 13.05
N SER A 76 -34.55 -9.00 13.55
CA SER A 76 -33.89 -8.67 14.82
C SER A 76 -34.48 -9.48 15.97
N THR A 77 -33.65 -9.88 16.93
CA THR A 77 -34.10 -10.67 18.06
C THR A 77 -34.70 -9.83 19.17
N TYR A 78 -35.51 -10.45 20.03
CA TYR A 78 -35.78 -9.92 21.37
C TYR A 78 -34.49 -9.83 22.19
N LEU A 79 -34.54 -9.12 23.33
CA LEU A 79 -33.42 -9.06 24.26
C LEU A 79 -33.35 -10.37 25.07
N PHE A 80 -32.42 -11.25 24.71
CA PHE A 80 -32.17 -12.48 25.48
C PHE A 80 -31.37 -12.22 26.75
N SER A 81 -31.53 -13.09 27.75
CA SER A 81 -30.62 -13.16 28.89
C SER A 81 -29.25 -13.65 28.43
N SER A 82 -29.23 -14.71 27.62
CA SER A 82 -28.00 -15.21 27.03
C SER A 82 -28.21 -15.85 25.66
N LEU A 83 -27.13 -15.89 24.87
CA LEU A 83 -27.02 -16.72 23.68
C LEU A 83 -25.70 -17.49 23.71
N LEU A 84 -25.78 -18.81 23.65
CA LEU A 84 -24.64 -19.70 23.45
C LEU A 84 -24.70 -20.34 22.06
N ILE A 85 -23.67 -20.14 21.25
CA ILE A 85 -23.50 -20.81 19.96
C ILE A 85 -22.30 -21.74 20.08
N SER A 86 -22.47 -23.02 19.80
CA SER A 86 -21.44 -24.04 20.04
C SER A 86 -21.54 -25.21 19.07
N ASN A 87 -20.69 -26.23 19.23
CA ASN A 87 -20.75 -27.51 18.51
C ASN A 87 -20.72 -27.40 16.97
N LYS A 88 -19.96 -26.43 16.40
CA LYS A 88 -19.92 -26.16 14.95
C LYS A 88 -21.20 -25.54 14.37
N ALA A 89 -22.05 -24.94 15.21
CA ALA A 89 -23.22 -24.21 14.74
C ALA A 89 -22.82 -22.97 13.93
N ASN A 90 -23.61 -22.68 12.88
CA ASN A 90 -23.42 -21.53 12.01
C ASN A 90 -24.66 -20.61 12.09
N LEU A 91 -24.54 -19.44 12.72
CA LEU A 91 -25.62 -18.44 12.74
C LEU A 91 -25.39 -17.44 11.58
N ILE A 92 -26.35 -17.35 10.66
CA ILE A 92 -26.26 -16.59 9.41
C ILE A 92 -27.23 -15.41 9.46
N PHE A 93 -26.69 -14.20 9.44
CA PHE A 93 -27.44 -12.95 9.38
C PHE A 93 -27.88 -12.64 7.94
N TYR A 94 -29.15 -12.28 7.80
CA TYR A 94 -29.74 -11.75 6.58
C TYR A 94 -30.31 -10.36 6.85
N ASN A 95 -30.34 -9.51 5.80
CA ASN A 95 -30.78 -8.11 5.81
C ASN A 95 -29.83 -7.16 6.56
N TRP A 96 -29.83 -5.90 6.14
CA TRP A 96 -28.87 -4.90 6.60
C TRP A 96 -29.08 -4.50 8.05
N ALA A 97 -30.34 -4.43 8.51
CA ALA A 97 -30.70 -3.91 9.83
C ALA A 97 -30.94 -5.00 10.90
N THR A 98 -30.76 -6.28 10.55
CA THR A 98 -31.00 -7.40 11.48
C THR A 98 -29.97 -7.39 12.59
N THR A 99 -30.43 -7.19 13.83
CA THR A 99 -29.60 -7.09 15.02
C THR A 99 -29.88 -8.23 15.99
N LEU A 100 -28.82 -8.87 16.47
CA LEU A 100 -28.89 -9.82 17.58
C LEU A 100 -28.74 -9.07 18.90
N ASN A 101 -29.80 -9.11 19.72
CA ASN A 101 -29.89 -8.47 21.04
C ASN A 101 -29.82 -9.52 22.15
N ALA A 102 -28.83 -9.44 23.05
CA ALA A 102 -28.74 -10.34 24.21
C ALA A 102 -27.88 -9.72 25.33
N THR A 103 -28.14 -9.97 26.61
CA THR A 103 -27.24 -9.52 27.68
C THR A 103 -25.86 -10.18 27.56
N ASN A 104 -25.79 -11.50 27.41
CA ASN A 104 -24.52 -12.21 27.24
C ASN A 104 -24.51 -13.04 25.95
N VAL A 105 -23.49 -12.87 25.11
CA VAL A 105 -23.28 -13.68 23.90
C VAL A 105 -21.99 -14.48 24.04
N THR A 106 -22.05 -15.79 23.83
CA THR A 106 -20.88 -16.67 23.81
C THR A 106 -20.80 -17.42 22.49
N ILE A 107 -19.69 -17.22 21.77
CA ILE A 107 -19.33 -17.96 20.56
C ILE A 107 -18.31 -19.02 20.99
N GLY A 108 -18.78 -20.25 21.13
CA GLY A 108 -17.99 -21.40 21.54
C GLY A 108 -17.03 -21.90 20.46
N THR A 109 -16.18 -22.85 20.83
CA THR A 109 -15.20 -23.46 19.93
C THR A 109 -15.87 -24.06 18.69
N ASN A 110 -15.29 -23.75 17.52
CA ASN A 110 -15.77 -24.10 16.17
C ASN A 110 -17.11 -23.49 15.76
N ALA A 111 -17.79 -22.70 16.60
CA ALA A 111 -18.99 -21.97 16.20
C ALA A 111 -18.66 -20.77 15.31
N THR A 112 -19.56 -20.44 14.39
CA THR A 112 -19.40 -19.29 13.48
C THR A 112 -20.64 -18.41 13.45
N LEU A 113 -20.44 -17.10 13.58
CA LEU A 113 -21.42 -16.09 13.16
C LEU A 113 -20.96 -15.53 11.81
N THR A 114 -21.87 -15.43 10.85
CA THR A 114 -21.59 -14.92 9.51
C THR A 114 -22.81 -14.17 8.98
N CYS A 115 -22.68 -13.48 7.84
CA CYS A 115 -23.83 -12.97 7.09
C CYS A 115 -23.89 -13.58 5.69
N SER A 116 -25.04 -13.43 5.01
CA SER A 116 -25.14 -13.68 3.57
C SER A 116 -24.28 -12.69 2.78
N GLY A 117 -23.96 -13.02 1.53
CA GLY A 117 -23.11 -12.24 0.63
C GLY A 117 -22.27 -13.13 -0.27
N PRO A 118 -21.51 -12.55 -1.21
CA PRO A 118 -21.36 -11.11 -1.48
C PRO A 118 -22.60 -10.48 -2.16
N PHE A 119 -22.60 -9.16 -2.33
CA PHE A 119 -23.73 -8.42 -2.91
C PHE A 119 -23.30 -7.26 -3.83
N THR A 120 -24.16 -6.83 -4.76
CA THR A 120 -23.88 -5.67 -5.64
C THR A 120 -24.34 -4.34 -5.03
N THR A 121 -25.36 -4.38 -4.16
CA THR A 121 -25.83 -3.29 -3.33
C THR A 121 -25.87 -3.73 -1.87
N THR A 122 -25.66 -2.79 -0.95
CA THR A 122 -25.61 -3.06 0.50
C THR A 122 -26.83 -3.87 0.94
N SER A 123 -26.59 -5.07 1.52
CA SER A 123 -27.70 -5.98 1.86
C SER A 123 -27.54 -6.72 3.19
N ASN A 124 -26.33 -7.06 3.62
CA ASN A 124 -26.13 -7.92 4.80
C ASN A 124 -24.88 -7.51 5.60
N GLY A 125 -24.90 -7.77 6.90
CA GLY A 125 -23.80 -7.59 7.85
C GLY A 125 -24.11 -8.30 9.17
N VAL A 126 -23.12 -8.43 10.05
CA VAL A 126 -23.33 -8.96 11.41
C VAL A 126 -23.45 -7.80 12.39
N TRP A 127 -24.60 -7.66 13.03
CA TRP A 127 -24.88 -6.62 14.05
C TRP A 127 -25.19 -7.26 15.39
N LEU A 128 -24.35 -6.99 16.40
CA LEU A 128 -24.51 -7.47 17.77
C LEU A 128 -24.75 -6.29 18.72
N ALA A 129 -25.81 -6.35 19.50
CA ALA A 129 -26.08 -5.45 20.62
C ALA A 129 -26.15 -6.28 21.90
N CYS A 130 -25.19 -6.10 22.80
CA CYS A 130 -25.11 -6.91 24.02
C CYS A 130 -24.58 -6.17 25.23
N SER A 131 -24.62 -6.80 26.40
CA SER A 131 -23.85 -6.32 27.55
C SER A 131 -22.43 -6.88 27.50
N ASN A 132 -22.28 -8.20 27.32
CA ASN A 132 -20.97 -8.85 27.21
C ASN A 132 -20.89 -9.81 26.03
N LEU A 133 -19.73 -9.87 25.38
CA LEU A 133 -19.42 -10.81 24.31
C LEU A 133 -18.17 -11.62 24.66
N VAL A 134 -18.27 -12.94 24.49
CA VAL A 134 -17.13 -13.85 24.57
C VAL A 134 -17.00 -14.61 23.25
N VAL A 135 -15.83 -14.51 22.61
CA VAL A 135 -15.43 -15.32 21.46
C VAL A 135 -14.32 -16.26 21.93
N ASN A 136 -14.69 -17.51 22.20
CA ASN A 136 -13.74 -18.51 22.70
C ASN A 136 -12.72 -18.90 21.63
N ALA A 137 -11.59 -19.47 22.07
CA ALA A 137 -10.61 -20.07 21.17
C ALA A 137 -11.30 -21.08 20.22
N GLY A 138 -11.01 -20.93 18.93
CA GLY A 138 -11.63 -21.69 17.82
C GLY A 138 -13.04 -21.24 17.43
N GLY A 139 -13.69 -20.33 18.16
CA GLY A 139 -14.92 -19.65 17.74
C GLY A 139 -14.63 -18.49 16.79
N SER A 140 -15.59 -18.15 15.93
CA SER A 140 -15.39 -17.05 14.98
C SER A 140 -16.62 -16.19 14.67
N ILE A 141 -16.37 -14.91 14.40
CA ILE A 141 -17.27 -14.04 13.63
C ILE A 141 -16.59 -13.84 12.28
N ASN A 142 -17.14 -14.43 11.23
CA ASN A 142 -16.50 -14.50 9.92
C ASN A 142 -17.41 -13.94 8.83
N VAL A 143 -17.00 -12.83 8.25
CA VAL A 143 -17.64 -12.19 7.08
C VAL A 143 -16.65 -12.03 5.93
N ASP A 144 -15.65 -12.90 5.84
CA ASP A 144 -14.68 -12.92 4.73
C ASP A 144 -15.39 -13.05 3.38
N ALA A 145 -15.03 -12.18 2.43
CA ALA A 145 -15.61 -12.11 1.08
C ALA A 145 -17.15 -11.92 1.03
N ARG A 146 -17.78 -11.41 2.09
CA ARG A 146 -19.24 -11.16 2.18
C ARG A 146 -19.64 -9.69 1.98
N GLY A 147 -18.72 -8.85 1.51
CA GLY A 147 -18.98 -7.45 1.18
C GLY A 147 -19.48 -7.26 -0.26
N PHE A 148 -19.08 -6.16 -0.89
CA PHE A 148 -19.44 -5.91 -2.28
C PHE A 148 -18.81 -6.94 -3.21
N SER A 149 -19.57 -7.44 -4.18
CA SER A 149 -19.13 -8.45 -5.13
C SER A 149 -17.96 -7.95 -5.99
N GLY A 150 -17.09 -8.88 -6.40
CA GLY A 150 -16.16 -8.63 -7.49
C GLY A 150 -16.91 -8.40 -8.81
N GLY A 151 -16.24 -7.75 -9.76
CA GLY A 151 -16.76 -7.58 -11.11
C GLY A 151 -16.82 -8.90 -11.85
N GLY A 152 -17.87 -9.13 -12.63
CA GLY A 152 -17.94 -10.23 -13.57
C GLY A 152 -16.94 -10.08 -14.72
N VAL A 153 -17.15 -10.88 -15.78
CA VAL A 153 -16.34 -10.78 -17.00
C VAL A 153 -16.51 -9.39 -17.61
N SER A 154 -15.39 -8.71 -17.88
CA SER A 154 -15.40 -7.35 -18.45
C SER A 154 -16.05 -6.28 -17.57
N GLU A 155 -16.19 -6.51 -16.26
CA GLU A 155 -16.84 -5.57 -15.33
C GLU A 155 -15.90 -5.03 -14.25
N ASN A 156 -16.19 -3.80 -13.81
CA ASN A 156 -15.58 -3.20 -12.62
C ASN A 156 -16.03 -3.95 -11.36
N GLY A 157 -15.21 -3.89 -10.31
CA GLY A 157 -15.63 -4.32 -8.98
C GLY A 157 -16.77 -3.47 -8.44
N TYR A 158 -17.66 -4.07 -7.65
CA TYR A 158 -18.75 -3.33 -7.00
C TYR A 158 -18.27 -2.64 -5.72
N GLY A 159 -19.02 -1.61 -5.30
CA GLY A 159 -18.74 -0.78 -4.13
C GLY A 159 -18.03 0.54 -4.46
N PRO A 160 -18.00 1.51 -3.52
CA PRO A 160 -17.44 2.84 -3.76
C PRO A 160 -15.95 2.85 -4.15
N GLY A 161 -15.20 1.85 -3.68
CA GLY A 161 -13.80 1.62 -4.00
C GLY A 161 -13.59 0.47 -4.98
N GLY A 162 -14.57 0.18 -5.84
CA GLY A 162 -14.49 -0.93 -6.79
C GLY A 162 -13.28 -0.84 -7.74
N GLY A 163 -12.59 -1.97 -7.94
CA GLY A 163 -11.50 -2.08 -8.90
C GLY A 163 -11.95 -1.75 -10.33
N LYS A 164 -10.99 -1.39 -11.20
CA LYS A 164 -11.24 -1.00 -12.59
C LYS A 164 -10.78 -2.07 -13.58
N VAL A 165 -11.68 -2.46 -14.47
CA VAL A 165 -11.41 -3.45 -15.53
C VAL A 165 -10.46 -2.88 -16.59
N ALA A 166 -9.58 -3.72 -17.11
CA ALA A 166 -8.78 -3.44 -18.29
C ALA A 166 -8.69 -4.68 -19.20
N THR A 167 -8.14 -4.48 -20.40
CA THR A 167 -8.02 -5.52 -21.42
C THR A 167 -7.14 -6.70 -20.95
N LEU A 168 -6.03 -6.40 -20.29
CA LEU A 168 -5.04 -7.41 -19.91
C LEU A 168 -5.03 -7.74 -18.41
N ALA A 169 -5.61 -6.90 -17.56
CA ALA A 169 -5.58 -7.07 -16.11
C ALA A 169 -6.78 -6.41 -15.41
N GLY A 170 -7.03 -6.79 -14.15
CA GLY A 170 -8.00 -6.15 -13.27
C GLY A 170 -7.32 -5.51 -12.05
N SER A 171 -7.67 -4.27 -11.72
CA SER A 171 -7.15 -3.63 -10.50
C SER A 171 -7.94 -4.05 -9.25
N GLY A 172 -7.30 -3.94 -8.08
CA GLY A 172 -7.88 -4.35 -6.81
C GLY A 172 -8.89 -3.35 -6.26
N GLY A 173 -9.82 -3.83 -5.44
CA GLY A 173 -10.75 -2.98 -4.69
C GLY A 173 -10.04 -2.23 -3.55
N GLY A 174 -10.51 -1.03 -3.20
CA GLY A 174 -10.05 -0.24 -2.05
C GLY A 174 -11.10 -0.15 -0.94
N TYR A 175 -10.70 0.15 0.30
CA TYR A 175 -11.63 0.57 1.37
C TYR A 175 -10.94 1.38 2.49
N GLY A 176 -10.17 0.72 3.36
CA GLY A 176 -9.33 1.39 4.37
C GLY A 176 -8.01 1.86 3.76
N GLY A 177 -7.39 0.97 2.99
CA GLY A 177 -6.29 1.26 2.08
C GLY A 177 -6.77 1.34 0.63
N ARG A 178 -5.98 1.99 -0.22
CA ARG A 178 -6.18 1.97 -1.67
C ARG A 178 -5.95 0.55 -2.20
N GLY A 179 -6.76 0.12 -3.16
CA GLY A 179 -6.49 -1.10 -3.92
C GLY A 179 -5.20 -0.99 -4.73
N GLY A 180 -4.56 -2.12 -4.97
CA GLY A 180 -3.38 -2.23 -5.81
C GLY A 180 -3.70 -1.92 -7.27
N ASN A 181 -2.75 -1.30 -7.95
CA ASN A 181 -2.88 -1.02 -9.38
C ASN A 181 -2.74 -2.32 -10.19
N SER A 182 -3.42 -2.36 -11.33
CA SER A 182 -3.06 -3.30 -12.38
C SER A 182 -2.00 -2.65 -13.29
N TYR A 183 -1.50 -3.41 -14.27
CA TYR A 183 -0.63 -2.89 -15.31
C TYR A 183 -1.22 -1.69 -16.10
N GLN A 184 -2.55 -1.58 -16.19
CA GLN A 184 -3.21 -0.59 -17.05
C GLN A 184 -4.10 0.40 -16.29
N THR A 185 -4.53 0.04 -15.07
CA THR A 185 -5.54 0.79 -14.33
C THR A 185 -5.17 0.96 -12.87
N SER A 186 -5.51 2.12 -12.34
CA SER A 186 -5.40 2.38 -10.91
C SER A 186 -6.32 1.47 -10.10
N GLY A 187 -5.85 1.05 -8.93
CA GLY A 187 -6.69 0.39 -7.93
C GLY A 187 -7.73 1.33 -7.33
N GLY A 188 -8.77 0.72 -6.76
CA GLY A 188 -9.89 1.43 -6.15
C GLY A 188 -9.48 2.34 -4.99
N ALA A 189 -10.14 3.48 -4.85
CA ALA A 189 -9.87 4.43 -3.76
C ALA A 189 -10.36 3.90 -2.40
N ASN A 190 -9.77 4.43 -1.33
CA ASN A 190 -10.31 4.29 0.04
C ASN A 190 -11.55 5.19 0.22
N TYR A 191 -12.49 4.80 1.09
CA TYR A 191 -13.73 5.54 1.37
C TYR A 191 -14.27 5.28 2.78
N GLY A 192 -15.24 6.08 3.21
CA GLY A 192 -15.92 5.94 4.51
C GLY A 192 -15.14 6.54 5.70
N SER A 193 -15.76 6.52 6.87
CA SER A 193 -15.17 7.00 8.13
C SER A 193 -14.13 6.01 8.67
N VAL A 194 -13.18 6.49 9.48
CA VAL A 194 -12.21 5.64 10.19
C VAL A 194 -12.72 5.17 11.56
N SER A 195 -13.72 5.84 12.16
CA SER A 195 -13.96 5.77 13.60
C SER A 195 -15.15 4.91 14.05
N ASN A 196 -16.30 4.91 13.36
CA ASN A 196 -17.48 4.16 13.85
C ASN A 196 -18.51 3.78 12.78
N ASP A 197 -18.70 4.57 11.73
CA ASP A 197 -19.61 4.25 10.61
C ASP A 197 -18.90 3.47 9.50
N LEU A 198 -18.47 2.25 9.87
CA LEU A 198 -17.77 1.38 8.93
C LEU A 198 -18.74 0.74 7.93
N LEU A 199 -18.18 0.35 6.78
CA LEU A 199 -18.88 -0.16 5.62
C LEU A 199 -18.22 -1.48 5.18
N PRO A 200 -18.94 -2.31 4.41
CA PRO A 200 -18.34 -3.46 3.72
C PRO A 200 -17.26 -3.02 2.72
N GLY A 201 -16.29 -3.89 2.49
CA GLY A 201 -15.21 -3.71 1.52
C GLY A 201 -15.70 -3.84 0.08
N SER A 202 -14.97 -3.23 -0.85
CA SER A 202 -15.26 -3.23 -2.28
C SER A 202 -14.66 -4.43 -3.02
N GLY A 203 -15.31 -4.85 -4.09
CA GLY A 203 -14.80 -5.90 -4.97
C GLY A 203 -13.66 -5.43 -5.88
N GLY A 204 -12.79 -6.36 -6.28
CA GLY A 204 -11.82 -6.16 -7.35
C GLY A 204 -12.47 -6.32 -8.73
N ALA A 205 -11.81 -5.81 -9.77
CA ALA A 205 -12.31 -5.94 -11.14
C ALA A 205 -12.07 -7.33 -11.74
N GLY A 206 -12.95 -7.72 -12.65
CA GLY A 206 -12.67 -8.82 -13.58
C GLY A 206 -11.68 -8.40 -14.66
N ARG A 207 -11.47 -9.28 -15.64
CA ARG A 207 -10.71 -9.01 -16.87
C ARG A 207 -11.62 -9.16 -18.08
N VAL A 208 -11.38 -8.35 -19.11
CA VAL A 208 -12.10 -8.47 -20.38
C VAL A 208 -12.00 -9.91 -20.89
N SER A 209 -13.13 -10.59 -21.06
CA SER A 209 -13.26 -11.94 -21.65
C SER A 209 -12.68 -13.15 -20.90
N TYR A 210 -12.07 -13.01 -19.72
CA TYR A 210 -11.34 -14.15 -19.10
C TYR A 210 -11.65 -14.44 -17.61
N GLY A 211 -12.52 -13.68 -16.93
CA GLY A 211 -13.06 -14.04 -15.60
C GLY A 211 -13.28 -12.88 -14.63
N SER A 212 -13.70 -13.22 -13.40
CA SER A 212 -14.17 -12.27 -12.38
C SER A 212 -13.11 -11.85 -11.35
N GLY A 213 -13.37 -10.70 -10.73
CA GLY A 213 -12.63 -10.20 -9.57
C GLY A 213 -13.11 -10.80 -8.25
N GLY A 214 -12.34 -10.58 -7.19
CA GLY A 214 -12.65 -11.04 -5.84
C GLY A 214 -13.63 -10.10 -5.12
N ALA A 215 -14.52 -10.63 -4.28
CA ALA A 215 -15.44 -9.83 -3.47
C ALA A 215 -14.72 -9.16 -2.29
N GLY A 216 -15.19 -8.00 -1.85
CA GLY A 216 -14.70 -7.35 -0.64
C GLY A 216 -15.14 -8.07 0.65
N GLY A 217 -14.50 -7.77 1.76
CA GLY A 217 -14.90 -8.28 3.08
C GLY A 217 -16.21 -7.68 3.58
N GLY A 218 -16.96 -8.42 4.39
CA GLY A 218 -18.24 -7.95 4.95
C GLY A 218 -18.08 -6.93 6.09
N LEU A 219 -19.17 -6.69 6.83
CA LEU A 219 -19.19 -5.78 7.97
C LEU A 219 -19.55 -6.53 9.25
N VAL A 220 -18.78 -6.29 10.32
CA VAL A 220 -19.08 -6.69 11.69
C VAL A 220 -19.26 -5.43 12.53
N VAL A 221 -20.37 -5.31 13.24
CA VAL A 221 -20.65 -4.25 14.20
C VAL A 221 -21.00 -4.88 15.55
N ILE A 222 -20.20 -4.57 16.56
CA ILE A 222 -20.37 -5.05 17.93
C ILE A 222 -20.57 -3.83 18.82
N THR A 223 -21.74 -3.73 19.44
CA THR A 223 -22.07 -2.73 20.46
C THR A 223 -22.28 -3.46 21.78
N ALA A 224 -21.26 -3.49 22.63
CA ALA A 224 -21.29 -4.11 23.95
C ALA A 224 -21.31 -3.01 25.04
N ALA A 225 -22.26 -3.04 25.96
CA ALA A 225 -22.28 -2.08 27.08
C ALA A 225 -21.14 -2.32 28.10
N GLY A 226 -20.63 -3.55 28.17
CA GLY A 226 -19.63 -4.04 29.10
C GLY A 226 -18.40 -4.61 28.41
N ALA A 227 -18.03 -5.84 28.75
CA ALA A 227 -16.77 -6.45 28.32
C ALA A 227 -16.90 -7.26 27.02
N VAL A 228 -15.88 -7.17 26.18
CA VAL A 228 -15.65 -8.08 25.05
C VAL A 228 -14.38 -8.88 25.34
N SER A 229 -14.46 -10.21 25.32
CA SER A 229 -13.30 -11.10 25.40
C SER A 229 -13.17 -11.86 24.08
N ASN A 230 -12.05 -11.71 23.38
CA ASN A 230 -11.80 -12.40 22.12
C ASN A 230 -10.52 -13.23 22.20
N ASP A 231 -10.69 -14.54 22.34
CA ASP A 231 -9.64 -15.55 22.18
C ASP A 231 -9.74 -16.31 20.85
N GLY A 232 -10.80 -16.03 20.08
CA GLY A 232 -11.05 -16.59 18.75
C GLY A 232 -10.66 -15.64 17.61
N ILE A 233 -11.47 -15.65 16.54
CA ILE A 233 -11.23 -14.87 15.32
C ILE A 233 -12.44 -14.00 14.97
N ILE A 234 -12.21 -12.70 14.80
CA ILE A 234 -13.16 -11.77 14.16
C ILE A 234 -12.54 -11.36 12.82
N THR A 235 -13.20 -11.67 11.70
CA THR A 235 -12.59 -11.56 10.38
C THR A 235 -13.53 -11.02 9.31
N ALA A 236 -13.03 -10.05 8.55
CA ALA A 236 -13.69 -9.41 7.42
C ALA A 236 -12.72 -9.23 6.25
N ASN A 237 -11.94 -10.26 5.90
CA ASN A 237 -10.99 -10.17 4.80
C ASN A 237 -11.70 -10.11 3.45
N GLY A 238 -11.02 -9.53 2.46
CA GLY A 238 -11.41 -9.67 1.06
C GLY A 238 -11.38 -11.13 0.60
N GLY A 239 -11.98 -11.36 -0.57
CA GLY A 239 -11.92 -12.60 -1.32
C GLY A 239 -10.92 -12.50 -2.48
N SER A 240 -10.27 -13.63 -2.77
CA SER A 240 -9.46 -13.79 -3.98
C SER A 240 -10.37 -13.95 -5.20
N GLY A 241 -10.04 -13.25 -6.28
CA GLY A 241 -10.63 -13.48 -7.60
C GLY A 241 -9.62 -14.11 -8.54
N ASN A 242 -10.02 -14.34 -9.79
CA ASN A 242 -9.07 -14.74 -10.84
C ASN A 242 -8.17 -13.56 -11.26
N TYR A 243 -8.60 -12.32 -10.99
CA TYR A 243 -7.92 -11.07 -11.35
C TYR A 243 -7.83 -10.12 -10.16
N GLY A 244 -8.38 -8.91 -10.28
CA GLY A 244 -8.37 -7.92 -9.22
C GLY A 244 -8.98 -8.48 -7.93
N ALA A 245 -8.26 -8.34 -6.83
CA ALA A 245 -8.70 -8.88 -5.54
C ALA A 245 -9.58 -7.90 -4.77
N GLY A 246 -10.45 -8.43 -3.89
CA GLY A 246 -11.32 -7.61 -3.06
C GLY A 246 -10.59 -6.99 -1.86
N SER A 247 -11.03 -5.79 -1.45
CA SER A 247 -10.51 -5.16 -0.23
C SER A 247 -11.03 -5.81 1.04
N GLY A 248 -10.31 -5.61 2.15
CA GLY A 248 -10.84 -5.90 3.47
C GLY A 248 -12.11 -5.10 3.77
N GLY A 249 -12.95 -5.62 4.66
CA GLY A 249 -14.21 -5.02 5.10
C GLY A 249 -14.09 -4.18 6.36
N GLY A 250 -15.21 -4.03 7.07
CA GLY A 250 -15.31 -3.24 8.30
C GLY A 250 -15.48 -4.11 9.55
N VAL A 251 -14.76 -3.79 10.62
CA VAL A 251 -14.99 -4.35 11.96
C VAL A 251 -15.06 -3.21 12.97
N SER A 252 -16.24 -2.97 13.53
CA SER A 252 -16.48 -1.95 14.56
C SER A 252 -16.79 -2.63 15.89
N ILE A 253 -16.00 -2.33 16.92
CA ILE A 253 -16.17 -2.83 18.28
C ILE A 253 -16.30 -1.63 19.22
N ASN A 254 -17.50 -1.40 19.72
CA ASN A 254 -17.78 -0.42 20.77
C ASN A 254 -18.04 -1.19 22.07
N CYS A 255 -17.21 -0.98 23.08
CA CYS A 255 -17.26 -1.71 24.34
C CYS A 255 -16.79 -0.86 25.52
N ARG A 256 -16.97 -1.33 26.76
CA ARG A 256 -16.29 -0.74 27.91
C ARG A 256 -14.82 -1.18 27.95
N THR A 257 -14.58 -2.48 27.78
CA THR A 257 -13.24 -3.09 27.79
C THR A 257 -13.14 -4.24 26.80
N LEU A 258 -11.96 -4.45 26.22
CA LEU A 258 -11.64 -5.53 25.29
C LEU A 258 -10.40 -6.29 25.79
N THR A 259 -10.54 -7.61 25.97
CA THR A 259 -9.49 -8.53 26.45
C THR A 259 -9.34 -9.75 25.53
N GLY A 260 -8.33 -10.58 25.81
CA GLY A 260 -8.08 -11.86 25.14
C GLY A 260 -6.76 -11.90 24.36
N SER A 261 -6.55 -13.01 23.65
CA SER A 261 -5.36 -13.26 22.81
C SER A 261 -5.69 -13.64 21.37
N GLY A 262 -6.92 -13.43 20.93
CA GLY A 262 -7.40 -13.74 19.59
C GLY A 262 -6.95 -12.75 18.51
N VAL A 263 -7.57 -12.88 17.34
CA VAL A 263 -7.25 -12.06 16.15
C VAL A 263 -8.49 -11.28 15.70
N VAL A 264 -8.30 -10.02 15.34
CA VAL A 264 -9.27 -9.18 14.63
C VAL A 264 -8.64 -8.73 13.32
N ARG A 265 -9.22 -9.09 12.18
CA ARG A 265 -8.61 -8.80 10.87
C ARG A 265 -9.60 -8.38 9.78
N ALA A 266 -9.13 -7.49 8.92
CA ALA A 266 -9.82 -7.00 7.74
C ALA A 266 -8.80 -6.81 6.61
N ASN A 267 -8.09 -7.86 6.23
CA ASN A 267 -7.04 -7.79 5.21
C ASN A 267 -7.64 -7.74 3.80
N GLY A 268 -7.01 -6.98 2.91
CA GLY A 268 -7.17 -7.18 1.47
C GLY A 268 -6.57 -8.52 1.05
N ARG A 269 -6.97 -9.03 -0.11
CA ARG A 269 -6.39 -10.25 -0.67
C ARG A 269 -5.36 -9.97 -1.73
N ASP A 270 -4.41 -10.89 -1.86
CA ASP A 270 -3.46 -10.89 -2.96
C ASP A 270 -4.17 -11.02 -4.30
N ARG A 271 -3.55 -10.45 -5.33
CA ARG A 271 -3.99 -10.52 -6.71
C ARG A 271 -4.18 -11.96 -7.20
N GLY A 272 -4.95 -12.13 -8.28
CA GLY A 272 -4.97 -13.35 -9.07
C GLY A 272 -3.64 -13.66 -9.76
N ILE A 273 -3.50 -14.91 -10.23
CA ILE A 273 -2.33 -15.39 -10.96
C ILE A 273 -2.54 -15.14 -12.46
N SER A 274 -2.41 -13.89 -12.92
CA SER A 274 -2.24 -13.61 -14.36
C SER A 274 -0.82 -13.19 -14.69
N GLN A 275 -0.42 -13.45 -15.94
CA GLN A 275 0.90 -13.10 -16.50
C GLN A 275 1.07 -11.60 -16.75
N TYR A 276 -0.02 -10.81 -16.73
CA TYR A 276 -0.03 -9.40 -17.17
C TYR A 276 -0.21 -8.40 -16.02
N GLY A 277 -0.27 -8.86 -14.77
CA GLY A 277 -0.18 -8.04 -13.57
C GLY A 277 -1.47 -7.43 -13.07
N ASP A 278 -2.14 -8.15 -12.15
CA ASP A 278 -3.36 -7.73 -11.46
C ASP A 278 -3.08 -7.01 -10.14
N GLY A 279 -4.07 -6.23 -9.67
CA GLY A 279 -3.99 -5.50 -8.41
C GLY A 279 -4.52 -6.30 -7.21
N GLY A 280 -3.75 -6.34 -6.13
CA GLY A 280 -4.20 -6.81 -4.82
C GLY A 280 -5.23 -5.88 -4.17
N GLY A 281 -6.07 -6.37 -3.26
CA GLY A 281 -7.06 -5.57 -2.56
C GLY A 281 -6.44 -4.69 -1.47
N GLY A 282 -6.97 -3.49 -1.24
CA GLY A 282 -6.56 -2.65 -0.12
C GLY A 282 -7.01 -3.21 1.23
N GLY A 283 -6.29 -2.88 2.31
CA GLY A 283 -6.72 -3.24 3.66
C GLY A 283 -8.07 -2.62 4.03
N GLY A 284 -8.79 -3.25 4.95
CA GLY A 284 -10.10 -2.81 5.46
C GLY A 284 -9.98 -1.81 6.60
N ARG A 285 -11.05 -1.68 7.39
CA ARG A 285 -11.08 -0.78 8.55
C ARG A 285 -11.46 -1.53 9.81
N ILE A 286 -10.67 -1.37 10.85
CA ILE A 286 -10.97 -1.88 12.19
C ILE A 286 -11.03 -0.68 13.12
N ALA A 287 -12.15 -0.52 13.83
CA ALA A 287 -12.34 0.49 14.84
C ALA A 287 -12.68 -0.16 16.17
N VAL A 288 -11.92 0.17 17.21
CA VAL A 288 -12.15 -0.30 18.58
C VAL A 288 -12.32 0.92 19.49
N ILE A 289 -13.57 1.20 19.85
CA ILE A 289 -13.94 2.28 20.75
C ILE A 289 -14.17 1.66 22.12
N TYR A 290 -13.37 2.09 23.08
CA TYR A 290 -13.45 1.66 24.47
C TYR A 290 -13.31 2.80 25.47
N ASP A 291 -13.75 2.55 26.70
CA ASP A 291 -13.50 3.42 27.86
C ASP A 291 -12.01 3.31 28.22
N SER A 292 -11.23 4.36 27.96
CA SER A 292 -9.77 4.32 28.11
C SER A 292 -9.33 4.16 29.56
N ASP A 293 -10.08 4.71 30.51
CA ASP A 293 -9.78 4.59 31.94
C ASP A 293 -10.04 3.16 32.40
N ALA A 294 -11.19 2.59 32.02
CA ALA A 294 -11.51 1.20 32.34
C ALA A 294 -10.53 0.21 31.69
N GLN A 295 -10.11 0.45 30.44
CA GLN A 295 -9.18 -0.42 29.73
C GLN A 295 -7.77 -0.37 30.31
N SER A 296 -7.30 0.82 30.73
CA SER A 296 -5.97 0.98 31.33
C SER A 296 -5.83 0.35 32.72
N ALA A 297 -6.95 0.08 33.40
CA ALA A 297 -7.00 -0.65 34.66
C ALA A 297 -6.83 -2.18 34.51
N LEU A 298 -6.81 -2.69 33.28
CA LEU A 298 -6.62 -4.12 32.97
C LEU A 298 -5.20 -4.40 32.45
N PRO A 299 -4.71 -5.65 32.59
CA PRO A 299 -3.50 -6.07 31.91
C PRO A 299 -3.59 -5.82 30.39
N GLN A 300 -2.46 -5.43 29.80
CA GLN A 300 -2.39 -5.17 28.36
C GLN A 300 -2.83 -6.41 27.56
N PRO A 301 -3.83 -6.31 26.69
CA PRO A 301 -4.33 -7.45 25.91
C PRO A 301 -3.29 -7.97 24.91
N ALA A 302 -3.32 -9.28 24.66
CA ALA A 302 -2.44 -9.94 23.69
C ALA A 302 -3.06 -10.07 22.29
N LEU A 303 -4.15 -9.33 22.03
CA LEU A 303 -4.88 -9.34 20.76
C LEU A 303 -4.01 -8.92 19.59
N GLN A 304 -4.29 -9.48 18.41
CA GLN A 304 -3.69 -9.06 17.16
C GLN A 304 -4.72 -8.38 16.25
N PHE A 305 -4.38 -7.17 15.78
CA PHE A 305 -5.14 -6.43 14.78
C PHE A 305 -4.41 -6.41 13.43
N ALA A 306 -5.10 -6.75 12.35
CA ALA A 306 -4.52 -6.73 11.01
C ALA A 306 -5.49 -6.15 9.96
N ALA A 307 -5.03 -5.13 9.25
CA ALA A 307 -5.68 -4.57 8.09
C ALA A 307 -4.64 -4.43 6.95
N SER A 308 -3.97 -5.52 6.60
CA SER A 308 -2.97 -5.55 5.54
C SER A 308 -3.59 -5.26 4.18
N GLY A 309 -2.87 -4.58 3.29
CA GLY A 309 -3.14 -4.64 1.86
C GLY A 309 -2.64 -5.95 1.24
N GLY A 310 -3.23 -6.35 0.13
CA GLY A 310 -2.81 -7.51 -0.66
C GLY A 310 -1.71 -7.16 -1.66
N THR A 311 -0.89 -8.15 -1.99
CA THR A 311 0.23 -8.00 -2.93
C THR A 311 -0.24 -7.72 -4.38
N GLY A 312 0.53 -6.90 -5.10
CA GLY A 312 0.37 -6.59 -6.53
C GLY A 312 1.42 -7.31 -7.40
N TYR A 313 1.41 -7.06 -8.70
CA TYR A 313 2.45 -7.52 -9.64
C TYR A 313 3.40 -6.35 -9.91
N ASP A 314 4.68 -6.39 -9.51
CA ASP A 314 5.78 -5.40 -9.71
C ASP A 314 5.47 -3.88 -9.56
N TYR A 315 4.21 -3.55 -9.31
CA TYR A 315 3.53 -2.28 -9.29
C TYR A 315 2.63 -2.27 -8.07
N ILE A 316 2.63 -1.12 -7.39
CA ILE A 316 1.96 -0.77 -6.12
C ILE A 316 0.81 -1.73 -5.75
N GLY A 317 1.09 -2.64 -4.79
CA GLY A 317 0.07 -3.48 -4.15
C GLY A 317 -0.96 -2.67 -3.37
N GLY A 318 -1.96 -3.35 -2.79
CA GLY A 318 -2.91 -2.71 -1.89
C GLY A 318 -2.20 -2.03 -0.73
N ASP A 319 -2.63 -0.82 -0.37
CA ASP A 319 -2.10 -0.12 0.80
C ASP A 319 -2.75 -0.64 2.09
N LEU A 320 -2.12 -0.34 3.22
CA LEU A 320 -2.61 -0.66 4.55
C LEU A 320 -4.01 -0.07 4.79
N GLY A 321 -4.87 -0.85 5.44
CA GLY A 321 -6.13 -0.42 6.02
C GLY A 321 -5.95 0.29 7.36
N THR A 322 -7.03 0.78 7.96
CA THR A 322 -6.96 1.60 9.19
C THR A 322 -7.25 0.77 10.44
N LEU A 323 -6.47 1.03 11.49
CA LEU A 323 -6.68 0.55 12.86
C LEU A 323 -6.93 1.77 13.75
N TYR A 324 -8.19 2.01 14.08
CA TYR A 324 -8.64 3.13 14.90
C TYR A 324 -8.91 2.67 16.32
N PHE A 325 -8.38 3.40 17.31
CA PHE A 325 -8.64 3.13 18.73
C PHE A 325 -8.96 4.43 19.47
N SER A 326 -9.81 4.37 20.50
CA SER A 326 -10.09 5.52 21.37
C SER A 326 -8.89 5.89 22.27
N GLY A 327 -7.96 4.96 22.50
CA GLY A 327 -6.72 5.16 23.25
C GLY A 327 -5.58 4.27 22.77
N ASN A 328 -4.44 4.30 23.46
CA ASN A 328 -3.21 3.58 23.09
C ASN A 328 -2.97 2.27 23.85
N ALA A 329 -3.96 1.71 24.55
CA ALA A 329 -3.80 0.51 25.40
C ALA A 329 -3.25 -0.72 24.66
N PHE A 330 -3.45 -0.78 23.33
CA PHE A 330 -2.98 -1.86 22.47
C PHE A 330 -1.60 -1.57 21.83
N LEU A 331 -1.01 -0.38 22.04
CA LEU A 331 0.32 -0.07 21.53
C LEU A 331 1.39 -0.62 22.48
N THR A 332 2.19 -1.57 21.99
CA THR A 332 3.21 -2.27 22.80
C THR A 332 4.58 -2.22 22.13
N ASN A 333 5.65 -2.43 22.91
CA ASN A 333 7.02 -2.51 22.38
C ASN A 333 7.25 -3.72 21.46
N VAL A 334 6.44 -4.77 21.60
CA VAL A 334 6.36 -5.86 20.62
C VAL A 334 5.18 -5.56 19.71
N VAL A 335 5.46 -4.96 18.56
CA VAL A 335 4.42 -4.59 17.59
C VAL A 335 3.97 -5.85 16.87
N ARG A 336 2.69 -6.20 17.06
CA ARG A 336 2.02 -7.35 16.44
C ARG A 336 0.95 -6.95 15.45
N HIS A 337 0.73 -5.65 15.28
CA HIS A 337 -0.36 -5.11 14.48
C HIS A 337 0.12 -4.70 13.10
N THR A 338 -0.71 -4.95 12.09
CA THR A 338 -0.46 -4.51 10.71
C THR A 338 -1.57 -3.57 10.29
N GLY A 339 -1.24 -2.36 9.86
CA GLY A 339 -2.21 -1.35 9.47
C GLY A 339 -1.78 0.08 9.76
N GLN A 340 -2.64 1.03 9.43
CA GLN A 340 -2.50 2.44 9.75
C GLN A 340 -3.01 2.68 11.17
N TRP A 341 -2.10 2.87 12.12
CA TRP A 341 -2.40 3.12 13.53
C TRP A 341 -2.90 4.56 13.74
N ILE A 342 -4.11 4.69 14.27
CA ILE A 342 -4.77 5.97 14.50
C ILE A 342 -5.36 5.99 15.93
N VAL A 343 -4.89 6.92 16.74
CA VAL A 343 -5.45 7.24 18.06
C VAL A 343 -5.63 8.76 18.13
N PRO A 344 -6.87 9.29 18.18
CA PRO A 344 -7.09 10.73 18.26
C PRO A 344 -6.37 11.35 19.45
N GLY A 345 -5.70 12.49 19.22
CA GLY A 345 -4.95 13.21 20.27
C GLY A 345 -3.61 12.57 20.68
N PHE A 346 -3.28 11.37 20.22
CA PHE A 346 -1.99 10.72 20.48
C PHE A 346 -0.98 11.08 19.39
N SER A 347 -0.12 12.05 19.69
CA SER A 347 0.86 12.61 18.74
C SER A 347 2.31 12.26 19.05
N ALA A 348 2.60 11.63 20.19
CA ALA A 348 3.97 11.30 20.58
C ALA A 348 4.05 9.97 21.34
N TRP A 349 5.11 9.21 21.10
CA TRP A 349 5.40 7.97 21.80
C TRP A 349 6.88 7.82 22.08
N SER A 350 7.24 7.56 23.34
CA SER A 350 8.60 7.21 23.76
C SER A 350 8.65 5.78 24.30
N VAL A 351 9.66 5.02 23.89
CA VAL A 351 9.84 3.62 24.28
C VAL A 351 11.32 3.24 24.26
N ASN A 352 11.71 2.21 25.02
CA ASN A 352 13.12 1.79 25.07
C ASN A 352 13.56 1.03 23.81
N SER A 353 12.72 0.18 23.27
CA SER A 353 13.02 -0.63 22.08
C SER A 353 11.73 -1.01 21.38
N LEU A 354 11.81 -1.28 20.08
CA LEU A 354 10.69 -1.83 19.30
C LEU A 354 11.09 -3.13 18.63
N LEU A 355 10.22 -4.13 18.72
CA LEU A 355 10.30 -5.36 17.96
C LEU A 355 9.13 -5.41 16.97
N LEU A 356 9.45 -5.41 15.67
CA LEU A 356 8.49 -5.59 14.57
C LEU A 356 8.55 -7.06 14.13
N SER A 357 7.58 -7.86 14.55
CA SER A 357 7.55 -9.29 14.22
C SER A 357 6.65 -9.57 13.03
N ASN A 358 7.19 -9.47 11.82
CA ASN A 358 6.50 -9.74 10.56
C ASN A 358 5.24 -8.87 10.36
N VAL A 359 5.38 -7.57 10.66
CA VAL A 359 4.29 -6.59 10.63
C VAL A 359 4.67 -5.33 9.89
N TRP A 360 3.69 -4.76 9.18
CA TRP A 360 3.80 -3.44 8.58
C TRP A 360 2.89 -2.46 9.31
N ILE A 361 3.49 -1.62 10.15
CA ILE A 361 2.78 -0.60 10.93
C ILE A 361 3.03 0.78 10.33
N ARG A 362 1.99 1.60 10.22
CA ARG A 362 2.10 3.03 9.87
C ARG A 362 1.52 3.88 10.98
N TYR A 363 2.33 4.75 11.58
CA TYR A 363 1.80 5.78 12.49
C TYR A 363 1.19 6.91 11.65
N ALA A 364 -0.13 6.84 11.43
CA ALA A 364 -0.83 7.63 10.42
C ALA A 364 -1.29 9.02 10.91
N THR A 365 -0.88 9.44 12.11
CA THR A 365 -1.08 10.80 12.61
C THR A 365 -0.05 11.73 11.96
N THR A 366 -0.51 12.78 11.28
CA THR A 366 0.38 13.83 10.76
C THR A 366 1.15 14.49 11.91
N GLY A 367 2.47 14.64 11.77
CA GLY A 367 3.29 15.24 12.82
C GLY A 367 3.56 14.34 14.03
N PHE A 368 3.40 13.02 13.88
CA PHE A 368 3.67 12.07 14.96
C PHE A 368 5.15 12.10 15.37
N GLN A 369 5.43 11.99 16.67
CA GLN A 369 6.77 11.98 17.23
C GLN A 369 7.07 10.61 17.84
N LEU A 370 7.92 9.82 17.18
CA LEU A 370 8.41 8.54 17.69
C LEU A 370 9.81 8.72 18.29
N ASN A 371 9.99 8.30 19.54
CA ASN A 371 11.30 8.28 20.19
C ASN A 371 11.61 6.89 20.76
N VAL A 372 12.55 6.19 20.14
CA VAL A 372 13.06 4.90 20.59
C VAL A 372 14.45 5.13 21.15
N THR A 373 14.68 4.92 22.46
CA THR A 373 15.98 5.22 23.07
C THR A 373 17.06 4.19 22.76
N GLY A 374 16.67 2.94 22.48
CA GLY A 374 17.51 1.84 22.03
C GLY A 374 17.21 1.46 20.59
N ASP A 375 17.01 0.17 20.33
CA ASP A 375 16.92 -0.40 18.97
C ASP A 375 15.48 -0.51 18.45
N ILE A 376 15.34 -0.42 17.13
CA ILE A 376 14.20 -0.99 16.40
C ILE A 376 14.69 -2.23 15.65
N THR A 377 14.14 -3.39 16.00
CA THR A 377 14.48 -4.68 15.40
C THR A 377 13.29 -5.23 14.62
N GLY A 378 13.50 -5.57 13.36
CA GLY A 378 12.54 -6.26 12.52
C GLY A 378 12.90 -7.74 12.38
N ILE A 379 11.89 -8.60 12.44
CA ILE A 379 12.01 -10.04 12.16
C ILE A 379 10.98 -10.40 11.08
N GLY A 380 11.45 -11.00 9.99
CA GLY A 380 10.60 -11.47 8.89
C GLY A 380 10.39 -10.46 7.75
N PRO A 381 9.84 -10.94 6.62
CA PRO A 381 9.79 -10.23 5.33
C PRO A 381 8.77 -9.07 5.25
N TYR A 382 7.98 -8.87 6.31
CA TYR A 382 7.04 -7.74 6.38
C TYR A 382 7.39 -6.75 7.48
N ALA A 383 8.49 -6.93 8.22
CA ALA A 383 8.88 -6.06 9.32
C ALA A 383 9.23 -4.65 8.82
N ARG A 384 8.24 -3.74 8.94
CA ARG A 384 8.31 -2.38 8.41
C ARG A 384 7.55 -1.39 9.29
N LEU A 385 8.14 -0.20 9.48
CA LEU A 385 7.53 0.92 10.19
C LEU A 385 7.49 2.18 9.32
N ASP A 386 6.30 2.73 9.13
CA ASP A 386 6.10 3.97 8.41
C ASP A 386 5.81 5.13 9.37
N LEU A 387 6.46 6.27 9.12
CA LEU A 387 6.15 7.57 9.70
C LEU A 387 5.39 8.40 8.67
N TYR A 388 4.18 8.84 9.02
CA TYR A 388 3.33 9.60 8.12
C TYR A 388 3.79 11.06 7.97
N THR A 389 3.12 11.83 7.12
CA THR A 389 3.51 13.20 6.74
C THR A 389 3.89 14.08 7.94
N ASN A 390 4.97 14.86 7.81
CA ASN A 390 5.52 15.75 8.84
C ASN A 390 5.94 15.07 10.17
N SER A 391 5.96 13.74 10.25
CA SER A 391 6.34 13.03 11.47
C SER A 391 7.85 13.07 11.71
N THR A 392 8.25 12.89 12.97
CA THR A 392 9.66 12.79 13.36
C THR A 392 9.89 11.47 14.10
N GLY A 393 11.01 10.82 13.80
CA GLY A 393 11.44 9.59 14.44
C GLY A 393 12.88 9.70 14.92
N THR A 394 13.14 9.29 16.15
CA THR A 394 14.49 9.09 16.70
C THR A 394 14.66 7.64 17.14
N VAL A 395 15.80 7.05 16.80
CA VAL A 395 16.23 5.72 17.27
C VAL A 395 17.62 5.89 17.85
N GLY A 396 17.83 5.66 19.14
CA GLY A 396 19.14 5.86 19.77
C GLY A 396 20.16 4.80 19.37
N GLY A 397 19.71 3.56 19.18
CA GLY A 397 20.51 2.42 18.73
C GLY A 397 20.44 2.20 17.22
N ASN A 398 20.32 0.93 16.83
CA ASN A 398 20.20 0.47 15.45
C ASN A 398 18.74 0.41 14.99
N LEU A 399 18.55 0.62 13.69
CA LEU A 399 17.33 0.28 12.98
C LEU A 399 17.61 -0.91 12.05
N THR A 400 17.06 -2.08 12.35
CA THR A 400 17.15 -3.28 11.51
C THR A 400 15.76 -3.67 11.01
N ALA A 401 15.13 -2.80 10.24
CA ALA A 401 13.80 -3.03 9.67
C ALA A 401 13.58 -2.17 8.43
N GLY A 402 12.57 -2.52 7.62
CA GLY A 402 12.10 -1.64 6.56
C GLY A 402 11.43 -0.38 7.12
N PHE A 403 11.40 0.68 6.33
CA PHE A 403 10.71 1.91 6.75
C PHE A 403 10.07 2.67 5.59
N GLY A 404 9.07 3.50 5.92
CA GLY A 404 8.46 4.45 4.99
C GLY A 404 8.41 5.85 5.60
N LEU A 405 9.07 6.82 4.98
CA LEU A 405 9.04 8.22 5.40
C LEU A 405 8.17 9.00 4.44
N PHE A 406 6.92 9.25 4.82
CA PHE A 406 5.98 10.05 4.02
C PHE A 406 6.45 11.50 3.88
N PRO A 407 5.81 12.33 3.04
CA PRO A 407 6.34 13.65 2.75
C PRO A 407 6.69 14.47 3.99
N SER A 408 7.89 15.07 3.98
CA SER A 408 8.47 15.82 5.10
C SER A 408 8.72 15.03 6.40
N ALA A 409 8.50 13.71 6.44
CA ALA A 409 8.81 12.89 7.60
C ALA A 409 10.34 12.73 7.75
N GLN A 410 10.86 12.85 8.97
CA GLN A 410 12.30 12.77 9.25
C GLN A 410 12.58 11.60 10.18
N LEU A 411 13.61 10.81 9.88
CA LEU A 411 14.07 9.72 10.75
C LEU A 411 15.56 9.87 11.02
N THR A 412 15.93 9.93 12.31
CA THR A 412 17.31 9.97 12.77
C THR A 412 17.63 8.73 13.59
N VAL A 413 18.67 8.01 13.22
CA VAL A 413 19.15 6.79 13.87
C VAL A 413 20.56 7.06 14.40
N GLY A 414 20.80 6.84 15.69
CA GLY A 414 22.06 7.16 16.36
C GLY A 414 23.21 6.23 15.95
N SER A 415 22.89 4.97 15.62
CA SER A 415 23.85 3.96 15.15
C SER A 415 23.56 3.58 13.69
N ASN A 416 23.47 2.28 13.38
CA ASN A 416 23.36 1.79 12.01
C ASN A 416 21.90 1.67 11.56
N VAL A 417 21.67 1.92 10.28
CA VAL A 417 20.45 1.53 9.56
C VAL A 417 20.79 0.32 8.71
N VAL A 418 20.15 -0.80 8.98
CA VAL A 418 20.42 -2.07 8.31
C VAL A 418 19.15 -2.58 7.64
N LEU A 419 19.18 -2.62 6.31
CA LEU A 419 18.14 -3.16 5.47
C LEU A 419 18.55 -4.57 5.04
N THR A 420 18.07 -5.57 5.79
CA THR A 420 18.32 -7.00 5.54
C THR A 420 17.10 -7.76 5.07
N ASN A 421 15.93 -7.13 5.15
CA ASN A 421 14.70 -7.87 5.05
C ASN A 421 14.41 -8.10 3.56
N ASP A 422 14.37 -9.38 3.15
CA ASP A 422 13.81 -9.84 1.88
C ASP A 422 12.34 -9.42 1.85
N ASN A 423 12.04 -8.19 1.47
CA ASN A 423 10.70 -7.66 1.58
C ASN A 423 10.03 -7.60 0.22
N ASP A 424 8.83 -8.18 0.14
CA ASP A 424 7.81 -7.78 -0.84
C ASP A 424 7.43 -6.27 -0.70
N HIS A 425 7.88 -5.60 0.36
CA HIS A 425 7.62 -4.20 0.67
C HIS A 425 8.90 -3.36 0.82
N TRP A 426 9.05 -2.40 -0.08
CA TRP A 426 10.24 -1.56 -0.20
C TRP A 426 10.47 -0.64 1.00
N SER A 427 11.72 -0.25 1.27
CA SER A 427 11.99 0.93 2.11
C SER A 427 11.88 2.18 1.24
N ILE A 428 11.18 3.20 1.73
CA ILE A 428 10.80 4.35 0.90
C ILE A 428 11.01 5.66 1.67
N ILE A 429 11.65 6.62 1.02
CA ILE A 429 11.65 8.03 1.41
C ILE A 429 10.81 8.76 0.37
N TYR A 430 9.69 9.36 0.79
CA TYR A 430 8.86 10.21 -0.06
C TYR A 430 9.36 11.66 -0.05
N ALA A 431 8.82 12.49 -0.94
CA ALA A 431 9.25 13.87 -1.19
C ALA A 431 9.48 14.69 0.10
N SER A 432 10.67 15.29 0.24
CA SER A 432 11.12 16.07 1.41
C SER A 432 11.37 15.25 2.68
N GLY A 433 11.21 13.93 2.64
CA GLY A 433 11.63 13.07 3.74
C GLY A 433 13.16 13.03 3.86
N SER A 434 13.66 12.79 5.07
CA SER A 434 15.11 12.65 5.30
C SER A 434 15.43 11.46 6.17
N LEU A 435 16.59 10.87 5.90
CA LEU A 435 17.20 9.83 6.72
C LEU A 435 18.55 10.29 7.24
N GLY A 436 18.74 10.23 8.55
CA GLY A 436 20.03 10.38 9.21
C GLY A 436 20.45 9.07 9.87
N ALA A 437 21.61 8.53 9.53
CA ALA A 437 22.27 7.42 10.24
C ALA A 437 23.56 7.94 10.87
N GLY A 438 23.72 7.84 12.19
CA GLY A 438 24.95 8.24 12.89
C GLY A 438 26.11 7.29 12.61
N GLY A 439 25.81 6.01 12.39
CA GLY A 439 26.73 4.98 11.90
C GLY A 439 26.57 4.73 10.40
N ASP A 440 26.47 3.46 10.04
CA ASP A 440 26.42 2.99 8.66
C ASP A 440 24.98 2.88 8.13
N LEU A 441 24.79 3.05 6.82
CA LEU A 441 23.60 2.61 6.10
C LEU A 441 23.97 1.37 5.28
N ILE A 442 23.40 0.22 5.63
CA ILE A 442 23.79 -1.09 5.10
C ILE A 442 22.58 -1.71 4.41
N LEU A 443 22.68 -1.96 3.11
CA LEU A 443 21.73 -2.76 2.34
C LEU A 443 22.40 -4.09 2.00
N THR A 444 21.91 -5.21 2.54
CA THR A 444 22.64 -6.50 2.45
C THR A 444 21.75 -7.73 2.65
N ASN A 445 22.36 -8.91 2.61
CA ASN A 445 21.79 -10.19 3.04
C ASN A 445 20.56 -10.66 2.27
N SER A 446 20.51 -10.43 0.95
CA SER A 446 19.47 -11.02 0.10
C SER A 446 19.98 -12.19 -0.73
N ALA A 447 19.31 -13.34 -0.59
CA ALA A 447 19.54 -14.51 -1.43
C ALA A 447 18.99 -14.33 -2.86
N VAL A 448 18.13 -13.33 -3.09
CA VAL A 448 17.44 -13.11 -4.36
C VAL A 448 17.85 -11.78 -4.98
N ALA A 449 18.18 -11.80 -6.27
CA ALA A 449 18.61 -10.61 -6.99
C ALA A 449 17.59 -9.46 -6.91
N GLY A 450 18.04 -8.31 -6.42
CA GLY A 450 17.24 -7.09 -6.38
C GLY A 450 16.20 -7.04 -5.28
N ASN A 451 16.23 -7.89 -4.25
CA ASN A 451 15.17 -7.94 -3.24
C ASN A 451 15.31 -6.90 -2.11
N VAL A 452 16.52 -6.40 -1.83
CA VAL A 452 16.70 -5.29 -0.88
C VAL A 452 16.71 -3.96 -1.65
N ARG A 453 15.65 -3.18 -1.49
CA ARG A 453 15.43 -1.93 -2.24
C ARG A 453 15.20 -0.73 -1.31
N LEU A 454 15.88 0.36 -1.60
CA LEU A 454 15.59 1.69 -1.03
C LEU A 454 15.18 2.66 -2.15
N TYR A 455 13.93 3.12 -2.12
CA TYR A 455 13.41 4.12 -3.03
C TYR A 455 13.47 5.50 -2.38
N ILE A 456 13.92 6.50 -3.13
CA ILE A 456 14.01 7.88 -2.63
C ILE A 456 13.33 8.78 -3.65
N TYR A 457 12.10 9.20 -3.37
CA TYR A 457 11.37 10.17 -4.17
C TYR A 457 11.67 11.58 -3.69
N SER A 458 12.34 12.35 -4.53
CA SER A 458 12.80 13.69 -4.18
C SER A 458 11.69 14.72 -4.38
N ALA A 459 11.59 15.68 -3.47
CA ALA A 459 10.71 16.83 -3.64
C ALA A 459 11.22 17.80 -4.71
N SER A 460 10.31 18.65 -5.16
CA SER A 460 10.67 19.81 -5.97
C SER A 460 11.46 20.83 -5.14
N THR A 461 12.54 21.38 -5.70
CA THR A 461 13.41 22.37 -5.03
C THR A 461 13.36 23.74 -5.69
N SER A 462 13.56 24.82 -4.94
CA SER A 462 13.71 26.17 -5.53
C SER A 462 15.07 26.41 -6.21
N ALA A 463 15.97 25.41 -6.18
CA ALA A 463 17.37 25.48 -6.65
C ALA A 463 18.26 26.50 -5.91
N VAL A 464 17.78 27.12 -4.82
CA VAL A 464 18.53 28.10 -4.04
C VAL A 464 19.09 27.51 -2.74
N SER A 465 18.24 26.92 -1.89
CA SER A 465 18.65 26.16 -0.70
C SER A 465 17.44 25.52 0.02
N PRO A 466 17.50 24.24 0.43
CA PRO A 466 18.50 23.27 -0.02
C PRO A 466 18.35 23.00 -1.53
N ASP A 467 19.46 22.66 -2.19
CA ASP A 467 19.53 22.32 -3.61
C ASP A 467 19.24 20.83 -3.89
N TYR A 468 18.61 20.15 -2.93
CA TYR A 468 18.26 18.73 -2.98
C TYR A 468 16.81 18.52 -2.51
N GLY A 469 16.14 17.53 -3.11
CA GLY A 469 14.74 17.20 -2.82
C GLY A 469 14.56 16.11 -1.74
N ALA A 470 15.64 15.40 -1.40
CA ALA A 470 15.73 14.47 -0.29
C ALA A 470 17.19 14.37 0.20
N LEU A 471 17.40 14.26 1.50
CA LEU A 471 18.74 14.12 2.10
C LEU A 471 18.88 12.76 2.77
N VAL A 472 19.95 12.05 2.43
CA VAL A 472 20.43 10.87 3.15
C VAL A 472 21.80 11.19 3.73
N SER A 473 21.85 11.36 5.06
CA SER A 473 23.07 11.69 5.80
C SER A 473 23.54 10.50 6.60
N ILE A 474 24.79 10.10 6.42
CA ILE A 474 25.38 8.88 6.99
C ILE A 474 26.70 9.28 7.67
N GLY A 475 26.86 8.98 8.96
CA GLY A 475 28.09 9.31 9.69
C GLY A 475 29.24 8.36 9.37
N GLY A 476 28.92 7.11 9.04
CA GLY A 476 29.85 6.06 8.62
C GLY A 476 29.77 5.76 7.12
N ALA A 477 29.67 4.48 6.79
CA ALA A 477 29.67 3.95 5.43
C ALA A 477 28.25 3.77 4.87
N LEU A 478 28.07 4.13 3.59
CA LEU A 478 27.01 3.58 2.75
C LEU A 478 27.52 2.26 2.15
N TYR A 479 26.97 1.13 2.59
CA TYR A 479 27.26 -0.18 2.02
C TYR A 479 26.05 -0.73 1.26
N VAL A 480 26.23 -1.01 -0.03
CA VAL A 480 25.24 -1.71 -0.87
C VAL A 480 25.85 -3.03 -1.32
N GLY A 481 25.42 -4.12 -0.72
CA GLY A 481 25.86 -5.47 -1.05
C GLY A 481 25.32 -5.97 -2.38
N SER A 482 25.78 -7.15 -2.80
CA SER A 482 25.20 -7.86 -3.96
C SER A 482 23.69 -8.01 -3.81
N ASN A 483 22.96 -7.91 -4.92
CA ASN A 483 21.50 -8.02 -4.98
C ASN A 483 20.72 -6.89 -4.27
N ALA A 484 21.39 -5.83 -3.81
CA ALA A 484 20.75 -4.67 -3.21
C ALA A 484 20.85 -3.43 -4.11
N TRP A 485 19.79 -2.62 -4.11
CA TRP A 485 19.70 -1.44 -4.99
C TRP A 485 19.07 -0.23 -4.31
N ILE A 486 19.61 0.94 -4.61
CA ILE A 486 19.01 2.24 -4.28
C ILE A 486 18.46 2.85 -5.56
N TYR A 487 17.23 3.36 -5.50
CA TYR A 487 16.54 3.98 -6.62
C TYR A 487 16.19 5.44 -6.29
N PRO A 488 17.09 6.40 -6.58
CA PRO A 488 16.80 7.82 -6.41
C PRO A 488 15.96 8.34 -7.59
N TYR A 489 14.74 8.78 -7.28
CA TYR A 489 13.83 9.48 -8.18
C TYR A 489 13.96 10.97 -7.98
N SER A 490 14.29 11.67 -9.06
CA SER A 490 14.18 13.12 -9.13
C SER A 490 12.72 13.54 -9.29
N SER A 491 12.40 14.79 -8.91
CA SER A 491 11.12 15.40 -9.22
C SER A 491 10.94 15.46 -10.74
N THR A 492 9.88 14.84 -11.24
CA THR A 492 9.62 14.67 -12.68
C THR A 492 9.36 15.98 -13.43
N THR A 493 9.05 17.06 -12.70
CA THR A 493 8.71 18.37 -13.29
C THR A 493 9.73 19.46 -12.99
N ASN A 494 10.48 19.32 -11.91
CA ASN A 494 11.34 20.38 -11.38
C ASN A 494 12.82 19.96 -11.24
N GLY A 495 13.10 18.65 -11.19
CA GLY A 495 14.46 18.11 -11.16
C GLY A 495 15.13 18.05 -9.78
N GLY A 496 14.46 18.47 -8.71
CA GLY A 496 14.94 18.26 -7.33
C GLY A 496 15.28 16.79 -7.11
N SER A 497 16.45 16.50 -6.54
CA SER A 497 17.06 15.15 -6.56
C SER A 497 17.64 14.77 -5.20
N ALA A 498 17.92 13.48 -5.01
CA ALA A 498 18.47 12.96 -3.76
C ALA A 498 19.94 13.37 -3.60
N PHE A 499 20.36 13.62 -2.35
CA PHE A 499 21.74 13.88 -2.02
C PHE A 499 22.23 12.96 -0.90
N PHE A 500 23.34 12.26 -1.15
CA PHE A 500 24.00 11.38 -0.21
C PHE A 500 25.24 12.05 0.38
N ARG A 501 25.28 12.17 1.71
CA ARG A 501 26.48 12.55 2.48
C ARG A 501 26.92 11.39 3.35
N CYS A 502 28.19 11.02 3.26
CA CYS A 502 28.73 9.86 3.96
C CYS A 502 30.22 10.02 4.28
N ARG A 503 30.77 9.13 5.13
CA ARG A 503 32.23 9.00 5.27
C ARG A 503 32.78 8.17 4.13
N ASP A 504 32.21 6.99 3.93
CA ASP A 504 32.61 6.04 2.90
C ASP A 504 31.41 5.56 2.09
N VAL A 505 31.64 5.13 0.85
CA VAL A 505 30.69 4.40 0.00
C VAL A 505 31.34 3.11 -0.47
N THR A 506 30.61 2.01 -0.42
CA THR A 506 30.99 0.74 -1.02
C THR A 506 29.79 0.15 -1.74
N LEU A 507 29.88 0.03 -3.06
CA LEU A 507 28.91 -0.70 -3.88
C LEU A 507 29.57 -1.99 -4.33
N ALA A 508 29.15 -3.12 -3.74
CA ALA A 508 29.69 -4.43 -4.08
C ALA A 508 29.22 -4.89 -5.46
N THR A 509 29.95 -5.83 -6.08
CA THR A 509 29.56 -6.44 -7.35
C THR A 509 28.14 -7.02 -7.29
N GLY A 510 27.30 -6.70 -8.27
CA GLY A 510 25.89 -7.09 -8.32
C GLY A 510 24.95 -6.23 -7.45
N GLY A 511 25.47 -5.22 -6.76
CA GLY A 511 24.70 -4.18 -6.07
C GLY A 511 24.95 -2.80 -6.68
N GLY A 512 24.10 -1.81 -6.37
CA GLY A 512 24.30 -0.49 -6.96
C GLY A 512 23.27 0.59 -6.64
N ILE A 513 23.41 1.70 -7.35
CA ILE A 513 22.46 2.82 -7.36
C ILE A 513 21.93 2.95 -8.79
N ASN A 514 20.63 2.81 -8.98
CA ASN A 514 19.98 2.88 -10.28
C ASN A 514 19.02 4.08 -10.33
N ALA A 515 19.42 5.09 -11.09
CA ALA A 515 18.66 6.29 -11.41
C ALA A 515 18.16 6.26 -12.87
N ASP A 516 18.12 5.12 -13.54
CA ASP A 516 17.73 5.05 -14.96
C ASP A 516 16.26 5.48 -15.13
N GLY A 517 15.95 6.35 -16.08
CA GLY A 517 14.58 6.85 -16.30
C GLY A 517 13.96 7.64 -15.14
N ARG A 518 14.75 8.00 -14.13
CA ARG A 518 14.28 8.58 -12.87
C ARG A 518 14.48 10.09 -12.77
N GLY A 519 14.64 10.75 -13.91
CA GLY A 519 14.80 12.19 -14.07
C GLY A 519 13.49 12.90 -14.42
N PHE A 520 13.57 13.91 -15.29
CA PHE A 520 12.37 14.61 -15.77
C PHE A 520 11.49 13.68 -16.60
N ALA A 521 10.17 13.87 -16.49
CA ALA A 521 9.20 13.08 -17.22
C ALA A 521 9.28 13.28 -18.75
N GLY A 522 8.97 12.22 -19.49
CA GLY A 522 8.65 12.35 -20.90
C GLY A 522 7.35 13.13 -21.13
N GLY A 523 7.20 13.73 -22.31
CA GLY A 523 5.98 14.46 -22.68
C GLY A 523 4.80 13.51 -22.88
N GLY A 524 3.61 13.88 -22.41
CA GLY A 524 2.37 13.17 -22.72
C GLY A 524 1.99 13.23 -24.21
N ALA A 525 0.88 12.58 -24.58
CA ALA A 525 0.36 12.66 -25.94
C ALA A 525 0.06 14.13 -26.28
N THR A 526 0.81 14.71 -27.22
CA THR A 526 0.82 16.15 -27.62
C THR A 526 1.67 17.13 -26.78
N GLN A 527 2.61 16.63 -25.97
CA GLN A 527 3.44 17.49 -25.11
C GLN A 527 4.94 17.32 -25.40
N ASN A 528 5.69 18.41 -25.18
CA ASN A 528 7.15 18.38 -25.07
C ASN A 528 7.58 17.54 -23.86
N GLY A 529 8.80 17.03 -23.89
CA GLY A 529 9.44 16.45 -22.70
C GLY A 529 9.66 17.48 -21.61
N TYR A 530 9.67 17.04 -20.35
CA TYR A 530 9.95 17.92 -19.22
C TYR A 530 11.46 18.16 -19.03
N GLY A 531 11.77 19.26 -18.35
CA GLY A 531 13.12 19.72 -18.02
C GLY A 531 13.71 20.71 -19.04
N PRO A 532 14.81 21.39 -18.69
CA PRO A 532 15.38 22.47 -19.52
C PRO A 532 15.80 22.06 -20.94
N GLY A 533 16.18 20.79 -21.12
CA GLY A 533 16.50 20.19 -22.42
C GLY A 533 15.42 19.25 -22.93
N GLY A 534 14.15 19.46 -22.58
CA GLY A 534 13.04 18.61 -22.99
C GLY A 534 12.94 18.46 -24.51
N GLY A 535 12.64 17.24 -24.97
CA GLY A 535 12.36 17.00 -26.39
C GLY A 535 11.16 17.82 -26.88
N TYR A 536 11.19 18.23 -28.14
CA TYR A 536 10.11 18.99 -28.77
C TYR A 536 9.10 18.07 -29.46
N TYR A 537 7.83 18.35 -29.21
CA TYR A 537 6.71 17.67 -29.85
C TYR A 537 6.68 17.98 -31.35
N GLY A 538 6.44 16.93 -32.13
CA GLY A 538 6.02 17.00 -33.52
C GLY A 538 4.75 16.15 -33.68
N ALA A 539 3.80 16.61 -34.51
CA ALA A 539 2.48 15.99 -34.66
C ALA A 539 2.52 14.46 -34.82
N ASN A 540 3.54 13.96 -35.52
CA ASN A 540 3.74 12.55 -35.81
C ASN A 540 5.00 11.96 -35.16
N TYR A 541 5.99 12.77 -34.75
CA TYR A 541 7.27 12.28 -34.26
C TYR A 541 7.84 13.14 -33.12
N GLY A 542 8.25 12.48 -32.04
CA GLY A 542 8.86 13.13 -30.87
C GLY A 542 10.38 13.17 -31.00
N SER A 543 10.99 14.32 -30.67
CA SER A 543 12.46 14.41 -30.57
C SER A 543 12.96 14.03 -29.18
N GLY A 544 14.25 13.72 -29.09
CA GLY A 544 14.87 13.25 -27.85
C GLY A 544 15.22 14.40 -26.91
N GLY A 545 15.25 14.11 -25.61
CA GLY A 545 15.74 15.05 -24.59
C GLY A 545 17.26 15.24 -24.70
N GLY A 546 17.74 16.40 -24.25
CA GLY A 546 19.18 16.73 -24.12
C GLY A 546 19.54 17.08 -22.68
N TYR A 547 20.79 16.81 -22.28
CA TYR A 547 21.35 17.28 -21.01
C TYR A 547 22.85 17.55 -21.09
N GLY A 548 23.70 16.53 -20.96
CA GLY A 548 25.15 16.65 -21.16
C GLY A 548 25.50 16.75 -22.65
N GLY A 549 24.79 15.96 -23.45
CA GLY A 549 24.80 15.99 -24.90
C GLY A 549 23.43 16.42 -25.44
N GLN A 550 23.44 16.94 -26.67
CA GLN A 550 22.23 17.36 -27.36
C GLN A 550 21.36 16.14 -27.71
N GLY A 551 20.04 16.27 -27.53
CA GLY A 551 19.08 15.26 -27.98
C GLY A 551 19.03 15.13 -29.49
N GLY A 552 18.69 13.93 -29.97
CA GLY A 552 18.50 13.65 -31.38
C GLY A 552 17.25 14.33 -31.94
N ARG A 553 17.35 14.80 -33.19
CA ARG A 553 16.24 15.39 -33.93
C ARG A 553 15.24 14.31 -34.38
N SER A 554 13.94 14.64 -34.36
CA SER A 554 12.91 13.85 -35.06
C SER A 554 12.75 14.31 -36.51
N ALA A 555 11.92 13.64 -37.30
CA ALA A 555 11.60 14.10 -38.65
C ALA A 555 10.91 15.49 -38.68
N GLN A 556 10.37 15.97 -37.55
CA GLN A 556 9.58 17.20 -37.47
C GLN A 556 10.18 18.28 -36.56
N SER A 557 10.92 17.89 -35.52
CA SER A 557 11.30 18.80 -34.45
C SER A 557 12.78 18.62 -34.05
N ALA A 558 13.43 19.74 -33.69
CA ALA A 558 14.78 19.73 -33.12
C ALA A 558 14.85 18.87 -31.86
N GLY A 559 16.02 18.28 -31.56
CA GLY A 559 16.25 17.64 -30.26
C GLY A 559 16.47 18.65 -29.14
N GLY A 560 16.34 18.20 -27.90
CA GLY A 560 16.55 19.02 -26.71
C GLY A 560 17.99 19.54 -26.58
N ALA A 561 18.13 20.77 -26.06
CA ALA A 561 19.43 21.40 -25.85
C ALA A 561 20.19 20.82 -24.63
N THR A 562 21.50 21.05 -24.59
CA THR A 562 22.32 20.76 -23.40
C THR A 562 22.12 21.82 -22.32
N TYR A 563 22.26 21.45 -21.05
CA TYR A 563 22.19 22.37 -19.91
C TYR A 563 22.94 21.85 -18.69
N GLY A 564 23.01 22.68 -17.63
CA GLY A 564 23.74 22.37 -16.40
C GLY A 564 25.26 22.48 -16.53
N ASP A 565 25.96 22.28 -15.41
CA ASP A 565 27.42 22.36 -15.33
C ASP A 565 28.05 20.96 -15.47
N SER A 566 29.06 20.81 -16.33
CA SER A 566 29.83 19.57 -16.46
C SER A 566 30.68 19.26 -15.24
N ASN A 567 31.14 20.28 -14.52
CA ASN A 567 32.02 20.14 -13.36
C ASN A 567 31.25 19.83 -12.07
N ALA A 568 29.97 20.22 -12.00
CA ALA A 568 29.10 19.97 -10.88
C ALA A 568 27.67 19.68 -11.36
N PRO A 569 27.41 18.50 -11.97
CA PRO A 569 26.09 18.16 -12.44
C PRO A 569 25.15 17.96 -11.24
N VAL A 570 24.22 18.89 -11.06
CA VAL A 570 23.21 18.89 -9.99
C VAL A 570 21.78 18.79 -10.53
N ASN A 571 21.62 18.53 -11.82
CA ASN A 571 20.33 18.35 -12.46
C ASN A 571 20.21 16.92 -13.03
N PRO A 572 19.02 16.33 -13.00
CA PRO A 572 18.75 15.09 -13.74
C PRO A 572 18.63 15.37 -15.25
N GLY A 573 18.58 14.32 -16.05
CA GLY A 573 18.34 14.37 -17.48
C GLY A 573 16.91 14.73 -17.84
N SER A 574 16.73 15.38 -18.99
CA SER A 574 15.44 15.74 -19.56
C SER A 574 14.72 14.58 -20.26
N GLY A 575 13.39 14.62 -20.23
CA GLY A 575 12.55 13.66 -20.95
C GLY A 575 12.44 13.96 -22.45
N GLY A 576 12.10 12.94 -23.23
CA GLY A 576 11.79 13.07 -24.65
C GLY A 576 10.33 13.47 -24.90
N ALA A 577 10.00 13.87 -26.13
CA ALA A 577 8.64 14.28 -26.50
C ALA A 577 7.70 13.09 -26.80
N GLY A 578 6.41 13.29 -26.52
CA GLY A 578 5.35 12.33 -26.87
C GLY A 578 4.87 12.45 -28.33
N ARG A 579 3.84 11.67 -28.69
CA ARG A 579 3.21 11.65 -30.02
C ARG A 579 1.68 11.75 -29.91
N SER A 580 1.06 12.50 -30.84
CA SER A 580 -0.40 12.70 -30.87
C SER A 580 -1.14 11.37 -30.98
N GLY A 581 -2.03 11.07 -30.04
CA GLY A 581 -2.94 9.92 -30.12
C GLY A 581 -2.33 8.54 -29.86
N TYR A 582 -1.03 8.43 -29.54
CA TYR A 582 -0.38 7.12 -29.38
C TYR A 582 0.41 6.90 -28.06
N GLY A 583 1.10 7.91 -27.50
CA GLY A 583 1.77 7.73 -26.19
C GLY A 583 2.84 8.76 -25.82
N SER A 584 3.51 8.50 -24.68
CA SER A 584 4.47 9.41 -24.05
C SER A 584 5.92 9.22 -24.52
N GLY A 585 6.74 10.26 -24.38
CA GLY A 585 8.20 10.15 -24.53
C GLY A 585 8.84 9.39 -23.36
N GLY A 586 10.11 9.00 -23.53
CA GLY A 586 10.93 8.38 -22.48
C GLY A 586 11.36 9.39 -21.42
N TYR A 587 11.47 8.94 -20.16
CA TYR A 587 11.95 9.75 -19.05
C TYR A 587 13.46 9.95 -19.13
N GLY A 588 13.96 11.10 -18.70
CA GLY A 588 15.40 11.32 -18.57
C GLY A 588 15.99 10.49 -17.43
N GLY A 589 17.30 10.24 -17.46
CA GLY A 589 18.01 9.64 -16.33
C GLY A 589 18.00 10.56 -15.10
N GLY A 590 17.97 9.98 -13.91
CA GLY A 590 17.97 10.73 -12.64
C GLY A 590 19.34 11.31 -12.29
N LEU A 591 19.50 11.76 -11.04
CA LEU A 591 20.77 12.24 -10.51
C LEU A 591 21.23 11.37 -9.35
N VAL A 592 22.49 10.92 -9.40
CA VAL A 592 23.20 10.34 -8.27
C VAL A 592 24.27 11.33 -7.80
N ARG A 593 24.03 11.97 -6.66
CA ARG A 593 24.95 12.94 -6.05
C ARG A 593 25.50 12.42 -4.73
N ILE A 594 26.81 12.19 -4.68
CA ILE A 594 27.53 11.64 -3.53
C ILE A 594 28.63 12.62 -3.11
N GLU A 595 28.60 13.00 -1.84
CA GLU A 595 29.71 13.64 -1.15
C GLU A 595 30.20 12.73 -0.03
N ALA A 596 31.35 12.09 -0.25
CA ALA A 596 32.01 11.23 0.72
C ALA A 596 33.26 11.92 1.26
N THR A 597 33.46 11.92 2.57
CA THR A 597 34.65 12.59 3.16
C THR A 597 35.94 11.77 2.97
N ASN A 598 35.82 10.47 2.71
CA ASN A 598 36.94 9.56 2.60
C ASN A 598 36.90 8.72 1.31
N THR A 599 36.37 7.51 1.33
CA THR A 599 36.50 6.57 0.21
C THR A 599 35.18 6.32 -0.51
N VAL A 600 35.21 6.32 -1.84
CA VAL A 600 34.12 5.79 -2.68
C VAL A 600 34.66 4.62 -3.46
N GLN A 601 34.17 3.42 -3.16
CA GLN A 601 34.50 2.16 -3.82
C GLN A 601 33.31 1.67 -4.66
N ILE A 602 33.52 1.56 -5.97
CA ILE A 602 32.51 1.11 -6.94
C ILE A 602 32.96 -0.19 -7.59
N ASP A 603 32.53 -1.34 -7.05
CA ASP A 603 32.71 -2.67 -7.65
C ASP A 603 31.44 -3.18 -8.35
N GLY A 604 30.31 -2.55 -8.04
CA GLY A 604 29.01 -2.71 -8.68
C GLY A 604 28.72 -1.57 -9.66
N ALA A 605 27.47 -1.06 -9.66
CA ALA A 605 27.04 -0.08 -10.66
C ALA A 605 26.45 1.20 -10.06
N ILE A 606 26.73 2.33 -10.72
CA ILE A 606 25.92 3.55 -10.63
C ILE A 606 25.40 3.87 -12.02
N THR A 607 24.08 3.80 -12.21
CA THR A 607 23.44 4.04 -13.50
C THR A 607 22.47 5.22 -13.40
N ALA A 608 22.45 6.07 -14.42
CA ALA A 608 21.58 7.23 -14.57
C ALA A 608 21.22 7.38 -16.05
N ASP A 609 20.93 6.28 -16.73
CA ASP A 609 20.66 6.25 -18.16
C ASP A 609 19.25 6.79 -18.47
N GLY A 610 19.09 7.42 -19.63
CA GLY A 610 17.80 7.85 -20.13
C GLY A 610 16.96 6.66 -20.61
N GLU A 611 15.64 6.73 -20.43
CA GLU A 611 14.76 5.69 -20.97
C GLU A 611 14.71 5.74 -22.49
N THR A 612 14.80 4.56 -23.09
CA THR A 612 14.37 4.32 -24.47
C THR A 612 12.90 4.67 -24.56
N GLY A 613 12.57 5.73 -25.29
CA GLY A 613 11.19 6.12 -25.53
C GLY A 613 10.60 5.33 -26.69
N THR A 614 9.32 4.95 -26.60
CA THR A 614 8.54 4.56 -27.79
C THR A 614 8.55 5.67 -28.84
N TYR A 615 8.63 6.93 -28.40
CA TYR A 615 8.79 8.13 -29.22
C TYR A 615 10.13 8.83 -28.96
N GLY A 616 10.11 10.11 -28.60
CA GLY A 616 11.32 10.80 -28.19
C GLY A 616 11.91 10.14 -26.95
N ALA A 617 13.19 9.78 -27.01
CA ALA A 617 13.86 9.12 -25.88
C ALA A 617 14.39 10.14 -24.86
N GLY A 618 14.54 9.71 -23.61
CA GLY A 618 15.08 10.55 -22.54
C GLY A 618 16.60 10.68 -22.64
N SER A 619 17.13 11.83 -22.23
CA SER A 619 18.59 12.02 -22.10
C SER A 619 19.15 11.27 -20.90
N GLY A 620 20.45 10.97 -20.94
CA GLY A 620 21.19 10.51 -19.77
C GLY A 620 21.16 11.56 -18.65
N GLY A 621 21.25 11.08 -17.42
CA GLY A 621 21.17 11.86 -16.19
C GLY A 621 22.51 12.38 -15.70
N GLY A 622 22.63 12.57 -14.38
CA GLY A 622 23.83 13.07 -13.73
C GLY A 622 24.42 12.05 -12.75
N ILE A 623 25.75 11.92 -12.75
CA ILE A 623 26.50 11.27 -11.66
C ILE A 623 27.54 12.28 -11.17
N PHE A 624 27.42 12.70 -9.91
CA PHE A 624 28.35 13.63 -9.29
C PHE A 624 28.93 13.02 -8.02
N ILE A 625 30.23 12.78 -8.01
CA ILE A 625 30.95 12.18 -6.90
C ILE A 625 32.07 13.12 -6.45
N ARG A 626 32.12 13.43 -5.16
CA ARG A 626 33.24 14.12 -4.51
C ARG A 626 33.76 13.26 -3.38
N CYS A 627 35.04 12.91 -3.39
CA CYS A 627 35.66 12.07 -2.38
C CYS A 627 37.17 12.33 -2.21
N ARG A 628 37.81 11.71 -1.21
CA ARG A 628 39.27 11.68 -1.11
C ARG A 628 39.84 10.57 -2.00
N ASN A 629 39.39 9.34 -1.79
CA ASN A 629 39.85 8.15 -2.51
C ASN A 629 38.74 7.61 -3.41
N PHE A 630 38.98 7.52 -4.72
CA PHE A 630 38.05 6.90 -5.67
C PHE A 630 38.63 5.58 -6.18
N VAL A 631 38.05 4.46 -5.74
CA VAL A 631 38.54 3.10 -6.05
C VAL A 631 37.42 2.25 -6.63
N GLY A 632 37.77 1.11 -7.22
CA GLY A 632 36.77 0.17 -7.74
C GLY A 632 37.37 -0.86 -8.69
N ALA A 633 36.78 -2.05 -8.68
CA ALA A 633 37.17 -3.17 -9.53
C ALA A 633 36.85 -2.93 -11.02
N VAL A 634 37.38 -3.79 -11.89
CA VAL A 634 37.09 -3.82 -13.33
C VAL A 634 35.61 -4.01 -13.66
N ALA A 635 34.85 -4.63 -12.75
CA ALA A 635 33.40 -4.81 -12.87
C ALA A 635 32.60 -3.53 -12.51
N GLY A 636 33.26 -2.54 -11.91
CA GLY A 636 32.66 -1.25 -11.59
C GLY A 636 32.16 -0.52 -12.83
N SER A 637 30.97 0.09 -12.76
CA SER A 637 30.43 0.88 -13.86
C SER A 637 29.77 2.18 -13.40
N LEU A 638 29.99 3.25 -14.18
CA LEU A 638 29.27 4.52 -14.10
C LEU A 638 28.62 4.81 -15.45
N THR A 639 27.29 4.84 -15.54
CA THR A 639 26.60 5.12 -16.81
C THR A 639 25.61 6.27 -16.69
N ALA A 640 25.67 7.20 -17.65
CA ALA A 640 24.69 8.25 -17.85
C ALA A 640 24.47 8.42 -19.36
N THR A 641 24.05 7.35 -20.01
CA THR A 641 23.85 7.21 -21.45
C THR A 641 22.46 7.70 -21.84
N GLY A 642 22.32 8.29 -23.03
CA GLY A 642 21.01 8.64 -23.58
C GLY A 642 20.17 7.41 -23.97
N GLY A 643 18.85 7.52 -23.85
CA GLY A 643 17.93 6.48 -24.29
C GLY A 643 17.90 6.35 -25.82
N SER A 644 17.73 5.13 -26.34
CA SER A 644 17.64 4.90 -27.79
C SER A 644 16.26 5.27 -28.34
N LYS A 645 16.17 5.57 -29.65
CA LYS A 645 14.88 5.90 -30.29
C LYS A 645 13.98 4.67 -30.47
N GLY A 646 12.67 4.84 -30.32
CA GLY A 646 11.69 3.77 -30.57
C GLY A 646 11.42 3.52 -32.06
N ASP A 647 11.48 4.55 -32.92
CA ASP A 647 11.30 4.44 -34.38
C ASP A 647 12.35 5.27 -35.14
N ALA A 648 12.57 4.94 -36.41
CA ALA A 648 13.56 5.60 -37.28
C ALA A 648 13.40 7.14 -37.38
N ASN A 649 12.17 7.64 -37.24
CA ASN A 649 11.81 9.05 -37.37
C ASN A 649 11.78 9.83 -36.05
N ASN A 650 11.96 9.15 -34.91
CA ASN A 650 12.02 9.76 -33.60
C ASN A 650 13.47 10.11 -33.22
N GLY A 651 13.62 11.01 -32.25
CA GLY A 651 14.93 11.40 -31.73
C GLY A 651 15.37 10.55 -30.54
N ALA A 652 16.61 10.06 -30.56
CA ALA A 652 17.23 9.44 -29.39
C ALA A 652 17.69 10.50 -28.36
N GLY A 653 17.93 10.10 -27.12
CA GLY A 653 18.37 10.99 -26.07
C GLY A 653 19.84 11.35 -26.18
N GLY A 654 20.19 12.58 -25.80
CA GLY A 654 21.58 12.98 -25.63
C GLY A 654 22.22 12.30 -24.41
N GLY A 655 23.55 12.17 -24.41
CA GLY A 655 24.28 11.67 -23.25
C GLY A 655 24.15 12.57 -22.02
N GLY A 656 24.41 12.00 -20.85
CA GLY A 656 24.33 12.66 -19.54
C GLY A 656 25.64 13.29 -19.10
N ARG A 657 25.81 13.47 -17.79
CA ARG A 657 27.02 14.07 -17.21
C ARG A 657 27.58 13.20 -16.09
N ILE A 658 28.86 12.89 -16.15
CA ILE A 658 29.59 12.22 -15.06
C ILE A 658 30.71 13.16 -14.60
N ALA A 659 30.74 13.50 -13.32
CA ALA A 659 31.82 14.28 -12.71
C ALA A 659 32.32 13.58 -11.44
N VAL A 660 33.60 13.25 -11.40
CA VAL A 660 34.26 12.66 -10.24
C VAL A 660 35.43 13.55 -9.81
N TRP A 661 35.30 14.12 -8.62
CA TRP A 661 36.33 14.92 -7.97
C TRP A 661 36.98 14.13 -6.85
N ARG A 662 38.28 13.89 -6.96
CA ARG A 662 39.03 13.05 -6.03
C ARG A 662 40.45 13.53 -5.79
N MET A 663 41.05 13.17 -4.66
CA MET A 663 42.48 13.39 -4.41
C MET A 663 43.32 12.24 -4.97
N TYR A 664 42.89 11.00 -4.74
CA TYR A 664 43.55 9.78 -5.20
C TYR A 664 42.55 8.89 -5.94
N HIS A 665 43.04 8.09 -6.91
CA HIS A 665 42.21 7.06 -7.52
C HIS A 665 42.99 5.85 -8.02
N THR A 666 42.34 4.69 -7.94
CA THR A 666 42.75 3.42 -8.55
C THR A 666 41.54 2.72 -9.18
N TYR A 667 40.52 3.47 -9.59
CA TYR A 667 39.33 2.93 -10.25
C TYR A 667 39.70 2.29 -11.59
N GLN A 668 39.31 1.03 -11.76
CA GLN A 668 39.57 0.23 -12.98
C GLN A 668 38.30 -0.07 -13.79
N GLY A 669 37.15 0.41 -13.32
CA GLY A 669 35.86 0.18 -13.96
C GLY A 669 35.65 1.03 -15.22
N THR A 670 34.46 0.93 -15.78
CA THR A 670 34.06 1.65 -17.00
C THR A 670 33.19 2.86 -16.68
N SER A 671 33.24 3.87 -17.56
CA SER A 671 32.36 5.04 -17.48
C SER A 671 31.83 5.38 -18.87
N SER A 672 30.53 5.62 -18.99
CA SER A 672 29.88 5.97 -20.27
C SER A 672 28.93 7.16 -20.12
N VAL A 673 29.03 8.09 -21.07
CA VAL A 673 28.09 9.20 -21.27
C VAL A 673 27.61 9.23 -22.72
N ALA A 674 27.57 8.08 -23.39
CA ALA A 674 27.25 8.01 -24.80
C ALA A 674 25.83 8.55 -25.09
N ALA A 675 25.63 9.09 -26.28
CA ALA A 675 24.30 9.37 -26.77
C ALA A 675 23.52 8.08 -27.03
N GLY A 676 22.19 8.16 -26.99
CA GLY A 676 21.34 7.08 -27.45
C GLY A 676 21.55 6.80 -28.94
N SER A 677 21.34 5.55 -29.35
CA SER A 677 21.58 5.17 -30.74
C SER A 677 20.54 5.76 -31.69
N GLY A 678 21.01 6.53 -32.68
CA GLY A 678 20.26 6.96 -33.87
C GLY A 678 19.71 8.40 -33.85
N GLY A 679 19.80 9.08 -35.00
CA GLY A 679 19.08 10.32 -35.34
C GLY A 679 18.31 10.16 -36.65
N TYR A 680 17.49 11.15 -37.05
CA TYR A 680 16.89 11.16 -38.38
C TYR A 680 17.98 11.35 -39.44
N THR A 681 18.13 10.38 -40.36
CA THR A 681 19.34 10.17 -41.18
C THR A 681 19.51 11.12 -42.37
N ASN A 682 18.55 12.02 -42.62
CA ASN A 682 18.60 12.92 -43.77
C ASN A 682 19.21 14.31 -43.47
N VAL A 683 19.78 14.54 -42.27
CA VAL A 683 20.48 15.79 -41.93
C VAL A 683 21.67 15.56 -40.97
N PRO A 684 22.95 15.74 -41.41
CA PRO A 684 24.14 15.45 -40.60
C PRO A 684 24.29 16.27 -39.31
N ALA A 685 23.71 17.48 -39.24
CA ALA A 685 23.87 18.39 -38.10
C ALA A 685 22.94 18.09 -36.90
N SER A 686 22.35 16.90 -36.82
CA SER A 686 21.16 16.66 -35.98
C SER A 686 21.09 15.29 -35.28
N THR A 687 22.23 14.57 -35.22
CA THR A 687 22.39 13.34 -34.45
C THR A 687 22.51 13.63 -32.95
N PRO A 688 22.01 12.73 -32.08
CA PRO A 688 22.23 12.85 -30.64
C PRO A 688 23.74 12.90 -30.35
N ARG A 689 24.14 13.66 -29.33
CA ARG A 689 25.55 13.82 -28.96
C ARG A 689 25.85 13.16 -27.63
N ASP A 690 27.07 12.68 -27.51
CA ASP A 690 27.62 12.21 -26.24
C ASP A 690 27.63 13.36 -25.22
N GLY A 691 27.57 12.96 -23.97
CA GLY A 691 27.59 13.82 -22.82
C GLY A 691 28.99 14.25 -22.40
N THR A 692 29.12 14.70 -21.17
CA THR A 692 30.39 15.19 -20.63
C THR A 692 30.89 14.31 -19.49
N MET A 693 32.19 14.05 -19.47
CA MET A 693 32.87 13.37 -18.37
C MET A 693 33.98 14.24 -17.81
N VAL A 694 33.98 14.44 -16.49
CA VAL A 694 34.98 15.23 -15.77
C VAL A 694 35.66 14.36 -14.72
N TRP A 695 36.98 14.22 -14.84
CA TRP A 695 37.84 13.54 -13.87
C TRP A 695 38.71 14.58 -13.16
N GLY A 696 38.11 15.32 -12.24
CA GLY A 696 38.75 16.45 -11.56
C GLY A 696 39.63 16.04 -10.38
N GLN A 697 40.78 16.70 -10.20
CA GLN A 697 41.65 16.48 -9.05
C GLN A 697 41.37 17.55 -7.98
N ILE A 698 41.08 17.11 -6.76
CA ILE A 698 41.00 18.00 -5.60
C ILE A 698 42.43 18.22 -5.11
N PRO A 699 42.88 19.47 -4.94
CA PRO A 699 44.23 19.74 -4.44
C PRO A 699 44.43 19.04 -3.09
N VAL A 700 45.56 18.35 -2.95
CA VAL A 700 45.97 17.82 -1.66
C VAL A 700 46.24 18.99 -0.71
N PRO A 701 45.88 18.89 0.59
CA PRO A 701 46.24 19.93 1.55
C PRO A 701 47.75 20.23 1.49
N GLY A 702 48.11 21.49 1.21
CA GLY A 702 49.51 21.94 1.09
C GLY A 702 50.10 22.03 -0.32
N ALA A 703 49.32 21.78 -1.39
CA ALA A 703 49.80 21.99 -2.76
C ALA A 703 50.02 23.48 -3.09
N ILE A 704 51.23 23.84 -3.54
CA ILE A 704 51.56 25.17 -4.09
C ILE A 704 51.39 25.11 -5.61
N PHE A 705 50.57 26.01 -6.17
CA PHE A 705 50.44 26.17 -7.62
C PHE A 705 51.54 27.09 -8.13
N THR A 706 52.41 26.60 -9.00
CA THR A 706 53.25 27.46 -9.84
C THR A 706 52.55 27.65 -11.18
N CYS A 707 52.03 28.85 -11.42
CA CYS A 707 51.53 29.27 -12.73
C CYS A 707 52.73 29.37 -13.69
N HIS A 708 52.67 28.71 -14.84
CA HIS A 708 53.61 28.89 -15.95
C HIS A 708 52.97 29.73 -17.04
#